data_AF-A0AAE1AMC7-F1
#
_entry.id   AF-A0AAE1AMC7-F1
#
_cell.length_a   1.000
_cell.length_b   1.000
_cell.length_c   1.000
_cell.angle_alpha   90.00
_cell.angle_beta   90.00
_cell.angle_gamma   90.00
#
_symmetry.space_group_name_H-M   'P 1'
#
loop_
_entity.id
_entity.type
_entity.pdbx_description
1 polymer ?
#
loop_
_entity_poly.entity_id
_entity_poly.type
_entity_poly.pdbx_seq_one_letter_code
_entity_poly.pdbx_strand_id
1 'polypeptide(L)'
;MLTDTLHKQIYGSGSKSQICSENLKIIQSHLEKHGLANKTTSALSDIDLKLPKLLGENIEDHFFAIAQDQIRDYLVLIEDLIKAPLPTLPSTWQFKKGWTKYFQDGTFDIVPFPDERSLVFDIESLMGEGHYPTMATAVSSKHWYSWVSDYVLEDKFRWASEPHLQDLIPLETKLGKTTPPLGKWEPRLIIGHNVGFDRSFVKEQYLVQGTQLRFLDTMSMHIAICGQTSFQRLLYKASGKGSHRKEVIEHVNKQRLFNRASSEEWKKISGMNNLNDVYQLHCGGEPLEKAKRDVFVEGTMENVREQFQELMAYCANDVIATSAVFKKLWPEFQERFPHPVTLAGMLEMGSAYLPINNAWPRYIQQANSTYDEMQRELKKLLMKLADEACILLQDEAYKNDPWLWDLDWSTSAYRLKKLGSASSIAVDLCDQEDSESYPYPDRLKFEEGQTAVEECKEVVRKVYATASRVPKNPTFMPGYPAWYRDLCPRTNDPDFYPGPSNISTQSRVTPKLMRLTWEGFPLHYDDKHGWGYLVPHSEELTQVDLELKRQEVPDRSEQHPFPIKAFLEFVKQSKHESCDGPAGLNSYNSMNLLNTQLDENGMELHEKIQHWDAAMQGKPKKKKAHAGVGPYNIDIPGVRFYKIPHKDGEQNRVGSPLARDYLMRSEDGTLKASTGSHANRALMLGRLCSYWKNNQKRIMGQMCVWMNKSELHKTVTRHSNYEVDGWYGAIIPRIITAGTITRRAVEPTWLTASNAYKDRIGSELKSMIQSPPGYHFVGADVDSQELWIAAVLGDAYFMKEHGCTALGWMTLQGNKSDKTDLHSKTAEITDISRDHAKVLNYGRIYGAGQTFAERLLQQFNTQLTEQEAKRKAANMYKQTKGQRNSQKEWFGGTESFMFNALEKIANSEAPVTPVLGCRISKALEPRYVLDDFLTSRVNWVVQSSAVDYLHLMLVCMRWLLSSSATGGINGRFCVSIHDEVRYLVATPDRYRAALALQVTNLLVRAMFVHRLGMQDLPQSVAFFSAIDIDTCLRKEVHLECGTPSNPHGMHHGYNVPPGEALNIQQVIDKTGGGKLKK
;
A
#
# COMPACT_ATOMS: atom_id res chain seq x y z
N MET A 1 1.01 -36.48 12.60
CA MET A 1 2.42 -36.46 12.15
C MET A 1 2.49 -37.01 10.74
N LEU A 2 3.64 -37.02 10.08
CA LEU A 2 3.77 -37.68 8.78
C LEU A 2 3.60 -39.20 8.92
N THR A 3 3.07 -39.81 7.85
CA THR A 3 3.02 -41.26 7.69
C THR A 3 4.43 -41.84 7.65
N ASP A 4 4.61 -43.09 8.10
CA ASP A 4 5.93 -43.73 8.16
C ASP A 4 6.61 -43.82 6.79
N THR A 5 5.82 -43.96 5.73
CA THR A 5 6.31 -44.01 4.33
C THR A 5 6.86 -42.66 3.87
N LEU A 6 6.17 -41.55 4.15
CA LEU A 6 6.63 -40.20 3.84
C LEU A 6 7.81 -39.78 4.71
N HIS A 7 7.74 -40.09 6.01
CA HIS A 7 8.81 -39.83 6.96
C HIS A 7 10.13 -40.47 6.48
N LYS A 8 10.09 -41.76 6.10
CA LYS A 8 11.26 -42.47 5.56
C LYS A 8 11.80 -41.88 4.26
N GLN A 9 10.94 -41.33 3.41
CA GLN A 9 11.37 -40.71 2.15
C GLN A 9 12.08 -39.37 2.37
N ILE A 10 11.77 -38.63 3.44
CA ILE A 10 12.31 -37.29 3.73
C ILE A 10 13.50 -37.36 4.68
N TYR A 11 13.38 -38.13 5.76
CA TYR A 11 14.36 -38.20 6.86
C TYR A 11 15.18 -39.52 6.84
N GLY A 12 14.93 -40.41 5.88
CA GLY A 12 15.63 -41.69 5.78
C GLY A 12 15.22 -42.70 6.85
N SER A 13 16.14 -43.61 7.21
CA SER A 13 15.91 -44.65 8.22
C SER A 13 16.06 -44.19 9.67
N GLY A 14 16.10 -42.87 9.93
CA GLY A 14 16.13 -42.33 11.29
C GLY A 14 14.87 -42.72 12.07
N SER A 15 15.01 -43.24 13.30
CA SER A 15 13.85 -43.56 14.13
C SER A 15 13.10 -42.28 14.49
N LYS A 16 11.77 -42.30 14.47
CA LYS A 16 10.94 -41.25 15.08
C LYS A 16 11.43 -41.00 16.52
N SER A 17 11.79 -39.75 16.83
CA SER A 17 12.22 -39.35 18.18
C SER A 17 11.15 -39.77 19.18
N GLN A 18 11.48 -40.69 20.10
CA GLN A 18 10.61 -40.99 21.23
C GLN A 18 10.86 -39.95 22.32
N ILE A 19 9.84 -39.14 22.60
CA ILE A 19 9.93 -38.14 23.65
C ILE A 19 10.07 -38.85 25.00
N CYS A 20 11.10 -38.49 25.76
CA CYS A 20 11.29 -38.99 27.13
C CYS A 20 10.06 -38.68 27.99
N SER A 21 9.67 -39.62 28.86
CA SER A 21 8.51 -39.47 29.76
C SER A 21 8.60 -38.26 30.69
N GLU A 22 9.81 -37.80 31.02
CA GLU A 22 10.02 -36.59 31.82
C GLU A 22 9.71 -35.31 31.04
N ASN A 23 10.20 -35.22 29.80
CA ASN A 23 9.91 -34.08 28.91
C ASN A 23 8.40 -33.97 28.61
N LEU A 24 7.71 -35.11 28.43
CA LEU A 24 6.25 -35.12 28.26
C LEU A 24 5.51 -34.50 29.45
N LYS A 25 5.93 -34.79 30.69
CA LYS A 25 5.32 -34.18 31.89
C LYS A 25 5.51 -32.67 31.93
N ILE A 26 6.69 -32.18 31.52
CA ILE A 26 6.98 -30.75 31.46
C ILE A 26 6.09 -30.06 30.42
N ILE A 27 5.95 -30.67 29.24
CA ILE A 27 5.07 -30.17 28.17
C ILE A 27 3.62 -30.15 28.63
N GLN A 28 3.13 -31.24 29.21
CA GLN A 28 1.77 -31.32 29.76
C GLN A 28 1.52 -30.25 30.82
N SER A 29 2.44 -30.09 31.78
CA SER A 29 2.33 -29.04 32.80
C SER A 29 2.31 -27.63 32.19
N HIS A 30 3.09 -27.38 31.14
CA HIS A 30 3.06 -26.10 30.42
C HIS A 30 1.71 -25.85 29.73
N LEU A 31 1.19 -26.84 29.00
CA LEU A 31 -0.09 -26.73 28.30
C LEU A 31 -1.28 -26.64 29.28
N GLU A 32 -1.23 -27.33 30.41
CA GLU A 32 -2.22 -27.26 31.49
C GLU A 32 -2.29 -25.85 32.09
N LYS A 33 -1.13 -25.23 32.40
CA LYS A 33 -1.07 -23.84 32.90
C LYS A 33 -1.75 -22.84 31.98
N HIS A 34 -1.82 -23.14 30.69
CA HIS A 34 -2.45 -22.29 29.68
C HIS A 34 -3.84 -22.77 29.24
N GLY A 35 -4.38 -23.84 29.85
CA GLY A 35 -5.73 -24.35 29.58
C GLY A 35 -5.89 -25.08 28.24
N LEU A 36 -4.84 -25.75 27.76
CA LEU A 36 -4.81 -26.39 26.43
C LEU A 36 -4.74 -27.93 26.45
N ALA A 37 -4.37 -28.55 27.57
CA ALA A 37 -4.01 -29.99 27.61
C ALA A 37 -5.15 -30.99 27.37
N ASN A 38 -6.42 -30.63 27.63
CA ASN A 38 -7.57 -31.56 27.64
C ASN A 38 -8.59 -31.31 26.52
N LYS A 39 -8.18 -30.73 25.39
CA LYS A 39 -9.09 -30.41 24.28
C LYS A 39 -9.07 -31.50 23.20
N THR A 40 -10.25 -31.82 22.66
CA THR A 40 -10.45 -32.83 21.61
C THR A 40 -9.67 -32.50 20.34
N THR A 41 -8.94 -33.48 19.82
CA THR A 41 -8.17 -33.36 18.58
C THR A 41 -8.88 -34.07 17.43
N SER A 42 -8.90 -33.45 16.25
CA SER A 42 -9.34 -34.08 15.00
C SER A 42 -8.18 -34.85 14.38
N ALA A 43 -8.34 -36.15 14.16
CA ALA A 43 -7.38 -36.95 13.41
C ALA A 43 -7.57 -36.69 11.90
N LEU A 44 -6.48 -36.32 11.21
CA LEU A 44 -6.47 -36.20 9.75
C LEU A 44 -6.29 -37.58 9.12
N SER A 45 -6.86 -37.78 7.93
CA SER A 45 -6.68 -39.02 7.17
C SER A 45 -5.23 -39.16 6.71
N ASP A 46 -4.67 -40.37 6.78
CA ASP A 46 -3.31 -40.63 6.32
C ASP A 46 -3.13 -40.33 4.83
N ILE A 47 -2.01 -39.69 4.49
CA ILE A 47 -1.62 -39.40 3.11
C ILE A 47 -0.34 -40.16 2.82
N ASP A 48 -0.36 -41.00 1.79
CA ASP A 48 0.82 -41.66 1.27
C ASP A 48 1.08 -41.19 -0.17
N LEU A 49 2.29 -40.68 -0.41
CA LEU A 49 2.71 -40.14 -1.69
C LEU A 49 4.12 -40.60 -1.99
N LYS A 50 4.37 -40.96 -3.25
CA LYS A 50 5.71 -41.29 -3.74
C LYS A 50 6.41 -40.01 -4.20
N LEU A 51 7.37 -39.53 -3.40
CA LEU A 51 8.16 -38.35 -3.73
C LEU A 51 9.18 -38.67 -4.83
N PRO A 52 9.56 -37.67 -5.66
CA PRO A 52 10.73 -37.80 -6.51
C PRO A 52 11.98 -38.10 -5.67
N LYS A 53 12.94 -38.82 -6.24
CA LYS A 53 14.18 -39.14 -5.54
C LYS A 53 14.88 -37.84 -5.11
N LEU A 54 15.03 -37.66 -3.80
CA LEU A 54 15.80 -36.57 -3.23
C LEU A 54 17.29 -36.74 -3.58
N LEU A 55 17.99 -35.63 -3.71
CA LEU A 55 19.42 -35.59 -4.01
C LEU A 55 20.17 -35.43 -2.68
N GLY A 56 21.28 -36.14 -2.46
CA GLY A 56 22.01 -36.09 -1.18
C GLY A 56 21.47 -37.05 -0.12
N GLU A 57 21.99 -36.92 1.11
CA GLU A 57 21.68 -37.84 2.22
C GLU A 57 20.46 -37.41 3.03
N ASN A 58 20.23 -36.09 3.12
CA ASN A 58 19.15 -35.48 3.87
C ASN A 58 18.49 -34.32 3.07
N ILE A 59 17.46 -33.72 3.67
CA ILE A 59 16.71 -32.63 3.03
C ILE A 59 17.54 -31.35 2.82
N GLU A 60 18.52 -31.07 3.68
CA GLU A 60 19.42 -29.91 3.54
C GLU A 60 20.34 -30.09 2.32
N ASP A 61 20.97 -31.26 2.19
CA ASP A 61 21.80 -31.61 1.03
C ASP A 61 20.99 -31.56 -0.27
N HIS A 62 19.72 -31.96 -0.22
CA HIS A 62 18.82 -31.87 -1.37
C HIS A 62 18.64 -30.43 -1.83
N PHE A 63 18.28 -29.52 -0.92
CA PHE A 63 18.10 -28.11 -1.24
C PHE A 63 19.40 -27.44 -1.69
N PHE A 64 20.53 -27.82 -1.09
CA PHE A 64 21.85 -27.36 -1.52
C PHE A 64 22.14 -27.81 -2.95
N ALA A 65 21.98 -29.11 -3.24
CA ALA A 65 22.28 -29.70 -4.55
C ALA A 65 21.41 -29.11 -5.68
N ILE A 66 20.10 -29.00 -5.47
CA ILE A 66 19.20 -28.44 -6.50
C ILE A 66 19.46 -26.95 -6.73
N ALA A 67 19.78 -26.18 -5.67
CA ALA A 67 20.10 -24.78 -5.82
C ALA A 67 21.43 -24.60 -6.55
N GLN A 68 22.45 -25.38 -6.19
CA GLN A 68 23.76 -25.35 -6.81
C GLN A 68 23.70 -25.69 -8.30
N ASP A 69 22.92 -26.71 -8.69
CA ASP A 69 22.73 -27.05 -10.11
C ASP A 69 22.03 -25.92 -10.88
N GLN A 70 21.03 -25.26 -10.28
CA GLN A 70 20.32 -24.14 -10.90
C GLN A 70 21.19 -22.89 -11.11
N ILE A 71 22.16 -22.64 -10.23
CA ILE A 71 23.03 -21.45 -10.30
C ILE A 71 24.39 -21.71 -10.96
N ARG A 72 24.80 -22.98 -11.14
CA ARG A 72 26.14 -23.37 -11.59
C ARG A 72 26.63 -22.55 -12.77
N ASP A 73 25.84 -22.50 -13.84
CA ASP A 73 26.24 -21.84 -15.07
C ASP A 73 26.33 -20.31 -14.89
N TYR A 74 25.46 -19.74 -14.04
CA TYR A 74 25.48 -18.31 -13.72
C TYR A 74 26.66 -17.94 -12.82
N LEU A 75 27.09 -18.80 -11.90
CA LEU A 75 28.29 -18.57 -11.09
C LEU A 75 29.55 -18.46 -11.96
N VAL A 76 29.67 -19.31 -12.98
CA VAL A 76 30.77 -19.22 -13.96
C VAL A 76 30.75 -17.87 -14.68
N LEU A 77 29.57 -17.43 -15.14
CA LEU A 77 29.41 -16.12 -15.79
C LEU A 77 29.77 -14.95 -14.87
N ILE A 78 29.47 -15.04 -13.58
CA ILE A 78 29.83 -14.02 -12.58
C ILE A 78 31.34 -13.98 -12.38
N GLU A 79 31.97 -15.13 -12.21
CA GLU A 79 33.42 -15.22 -12.02
C GLU A 79 34.19 -14.68 -13.22
N ASP A 80 33.75 -15.00 -14.44
CA ASP A 80 34.35 -14.50 -15.68
C ASP A 80 34.30 -12.96 -15.74
N LEU A 81 33.18 -12.36 -15.33
CA LEU A 81 32.99 -10.91 -15.34
C LEU A 81 33.81 -10.20 -14.24
N ILE A 82 33.96 -10.82 -13.07
CA ILE A 82 34.72 -10.25 -11.95
C ILE A 82 36.23 -10.27 -12.25
N LYS A 83 36.74 -11.39 -12.79
CA LYS A 83 38.16 -11.59 -13.07
C LYS A 83 38.65 -10.75 -14.26
N ALA A 84 37.78 -10.47 -15.24
CA ALA A 84 38.16 -9.70 -16.42
C ALA A 84 38.36 -8.20 -16.11
N PRO A 85 39.43 -7.57 -16.64
CA PRO A 85 39.53 -6.11 -16.65
C PRO A 85 38.46 -5.53 -17.58
N LEU A 86 38.03 -4.29 -17.29
CA LEU A 86 37.11 -3.59 -18.18
C LEU A 86 37.82 -3.27 -19.51
N PRO A 87 37.19 -3.52 -20.67
CA PRO A 87 37.74 -3.09 -21.95
C PRO A 87 37.83 -1.56 -22.03
N THR A 88 38.74 -1.07 -22.88
CA THR A 88 38.94 0.36 -23.11
C THR A 88 37.63 1.01 -23.58
N LEU A 89 37.28 2.13 -22.95
CA LEU A 89 36.08 2.88 -23.30
C LEU A 89 36.21 3.42 -24.73
N PRO A 90 35.19 3.29 -25.59
CA PRO A 90 35.18 3.89 -26.92
C PRO A 90 35.29 5.42 -26.82
N SER A 91 36.11 6.03 -27.68
CA SER A 91 36.24 7.50 -27.74
C SER A 91 35.06 8.17 -28.43
N THR A 92 34.41 7.48 -29.37
CA THR A 92 33.23 7.96 -30.08
C THR A 92 32.18 6.87 -30.20
N TRP A 93 30.93 7.21 -29.92
CA TRP A 93 29.78 6.31 -30.00
C TRP A 93 29.11 6.43 -31.37
N GLN A 94 28.74 5.29 -31.97
CA GLN A 94 28.08 5.26 -33.26
C GLN A 94 26.60 5.59 -33.16
N PHE A 95 26.16 6.56 -33.95
CA PHE A 95 24.75 6.96 -34.06
C PHE A 95 24.02 6.07 -35.08
N LYS A 96 23.86 4.77 -34.75
CA LYS A 96 23.25 3.75 -35.62
C LYS A 96 22.20 2.92 -34.90
N LYS A 97 21.16 2.50 -35.63
CA LYS A 97 20.03 1.74 -35.08
C LYS A 97 20.49 0.39 -34.54
N GLY A 98 19.99 0.03 -33.36
CA GLY A 98 20.22 -1.27 -32.76
C GLY A 98 21.60 -1.39 -32.11
N TRP A 99 22.09 -2.62 -31.98
CA TRP A 99 23.33 -2.89 -31.27
C TRP A 99 24.57 -2.65 -32.13
N THR A 100 25.50 -1.86 -31.60
CA THR A 100 26.86 -1.70 -32.11
C THR A 100 27.84 -2.26 -31.08
N LYS A 101 28.76 -3.12 -31.55
CA LYS A 101 29.86 -3.73 -30.81
C LYS A 101 31.14 -2.94 -31.07
N TYR A 102 31.91 -2.64 -30.02
CA TYR A 102 33.17 -1.90 -30.13
C TYR A 102 34.36 -2.78 -29.75
N PHE A 103 35.39 -2.74 -30.59
CA PHE A 103 36.65 -3.44 -30.40
C PHE A 103 37.71 -2.53 -29.77
N GLN A 104 38.75 -3.13 -29.19
CA GLN A 104 39.83 -2.39 -28.51
C GLN A 104 40.67 -1.53 -29.46
N ASP A 105 40.71 -1.88 -30.75
CA ASP A 105 41.39 -1.13 -31.81
C ASP A 105 40.58 0.10 -32.29
N GLY A 106 39.38 0.33 -31.74
CA GLY A 106 38.48 1.41 -32.10
C GLY A 106 37.56 1.09 -33.29
N THR A 107 37.66 -0.11 -33.87
CA THR A 107 36.70 -0.56 -34.90
C THR A 107 35.37 -0.97 -34.27
N PHE A 108 34.33 -1.09 -35.09
CA PHE A 108 32.99 -1.45 -34.62
C PHE A 108 32.25 -2.34 -35.62
N ASP A 109 31.38 -3.19 -35.10
CA ASP A 109 30.49 -4.07 -35.86
C ASP A 109 29.02 -3.87 -35.44
N ILE A 110 28.09 -3.99 -36.38
CA ILE A 110 26.65 -3.99 -36.07
C ILE A 110 26.22 -5.43 -35.83
N VAL A 111 25.65 -5.67 -34.65
CA VAL A 111 25.22 -7.01 -34.22
C VAL A 111 23.72 -7.03 -33.95
N PRO A 112 23.01 -8.16 -34.12
CA PRO A 112 21.59 -8.24 -33.80
C PRO A 112 21.31 -8.18 -32.29
N PHE A 113 22.22 -8.72 -31.48
CA PHE A 113 22.23 -8.69 -30.02
C PHE A 113 23.67 -9.01 -29.56
N PRO A 114 24.05 -8.73 -28.30
CA PRO A 114 25.40 -8.97 -27.81
C PRO A 114 25.82 -10.45 -27.83
N ASP A 115 27.05 -10.73 -28.29
CA ASP A 115 27.57 -12.08 -28.44
C ASP A 115 27.81 -12.76 -27.09
N GLU A 116 28.38 -12.01 -26.12
CA GLU A 116 28.73 -12.52 -24.81
C GLU A 116 27.50 -12.86 -23.95
N ARG A 117 27.68 -13.83 -23.06
CA ARG A 117 26.63 -14.35 -22.18
C ARG A 117 26.47 -13.57 -20.87
N SER A 118 27.43 -12.73 -20.52
CA SER A 118 27.47 -11.96 -19.28
C SER A 118 27.73 -10.49 -19.57
N LEU A 119 26.83 -9.60 -19.17
CA LEU A 119 26.92 -8.16 -19.41
C LEU A 119 26.61 -7.37 -18.15
N VAL A 120 27.27 -6.23 -17.96
CA VAL A 120 26.74 -5.12 -17.15
C VAL A 120 25.98 -4.21 -18.11
N PHE A 121 24.76 -3.83 -17.75
CA PHE A 121 23.80 -3.22 -18.67
C PHE A 121 23.00 -2.12 -17.96
N ASP A 122 22.77 -1.03 -18.69
CA ASP A 122 21.97 0.11 -18.25
C ASP A 122 21.19 0.70 -19.44
N ILE A 123 19.97 1.19 -19.20
CA ILE A 123 19.10 1.76 -20.23
C ILE A 123 18.55 3.10 -19.74
N GLU A 124 18.57 4.08 -20.64
CA GLU A 124 17.89 5.35 -20.45
C GLU A 124 16.66 5.49 -21.35
N SER A 125 15.63 6.12 -20.79
CA SER A 125 14.33 6.33 -21.41
C SER A 125 13.90 7.79 -21.19
N LEU A 126 13.57 8.47 -22.27
CA LEU A 126 13.04 9.84 -22.21
C LEU A 126 11.60 9.83 -21.67
N MET A 127 11.40 10.38 -20.47
CA MET A 127 10.13 10.30 -19.75
C MET A 127 8.97 11.01 -20.47
N GLY A 128 9.27 12.10 -21.20
CA GLY A 128 8.29 12.85 -22.00
C GLY A 128 7.70 12.05 -23.17
N GLU A 129 8.44 11.07 -23.70
CA GLU A 129 8.08 10.27 -24.88
C GLU A 129 7.43 8.92 -24.52
N GLY A 130 7.14 8.68 -23.24
CA GLY A 130 6.46 7.46 -22.76
C GLY A 130 7.39 6.29 -22.46
N HIS A 131 6.88 5.06 -22.57
CA HIS A 131 7.58 3.84 -22.15
C HIS A 131 8.44 3.22 -23.28
N TYR A 132 9.29 4.02 -23.92
CA TYR A 132 10.13 3.54 -25.01
C TYR A 132 11.61 3.65 -24.65
N PRO A 133 12.41 2.60 -24.91
CA PRO A 133 13.85 2.69 -24.68
C PRO A 133 14.45 3.69 -25.67
N THR A 134 15.30 4.58 -25.17
CA THR A 134 15.94 5.64 -25.97
C THR A 134 17.34 5.22 -26.38
N MET A 135 18.17 4.85 -25.41
CA MET A 135 19.52 4.34 -25.63
C MET A 135 19.94 3.42 -24.49
N ALA A 136 20.90 2.55 -24.75
CA ALA A 136 21.45 1.65 -23.74
C ALA A 136 22.94 1.43 -23.93
N THR A 137 23.64 1.19 -22.83
CA THR A 137 25.05 0.84 -22.81
C THR A 137 25.22 -0.52 -22.16
N ALA A 138 26.13 -1.34 -22.70
CA ALA A 138 26.50 -2.58 -22.06
C ALA A 138 28.01 -2.83 -22.17
N VAL A 139 28.56 -3.52 -21.18
CA VAL A 139 29.95 -3.95 -21.20
C VAL A 139 30.05 -5.42 -20.82
N SER A 140 30.84 -6.15 -21.60
CA SER A 140 31.21 -7.54 -21.33
C SER A 140 32.67 -7.61 -20.83
N SER A 141 33.18 -8.82 -20.60
CA SER A 141 34.61 -9.03 -20.32
C SER A 141 35.53 -8.70 -21.49
N LYS A 142 35.00 -8.46 -22.70
CA LYS A 142 35.79 -8.30 -23.93
C LYS A 142 35.49 -7.01 -24.69
N HIS A 143 34.22 -6.66 -24.81
CA HIS A 143 33.73 -5.60 -25.70
C HIS A 143 32.73 -4.69 -25.00
N TRP A 144 32.70 -3.43 -25.46
CA TRP A 144 31.63 -2.47 -25.19
C TRP A 144 30.53 -2.61 -26.25
N TYR A 145 29.32 -2.25 -25.84
CA TYR A 145 28.14 -2.26 -26.68
C TYR A 145 27.31 -0.99 -26.46
N SER A 146 26.73 -0.46 -27.53
CA SER A 146 25.70 0.57 -27.47
C SER A 146 24.47 0.12 -28.23
N TRP A 147 23.29 0.41 -27.71
CA TRP A 147 22.03 0.26 -28.42
C TRP A 147 21.38 1.63 -28.59
N VAL A 148 20.96 1.95 -29.81
CA VAL A 148 20.26 3.21 -30.12
C VAL A 148 18.90 2.90 -30.74
N SER A 149 17.88 3.54 -30.19
CA SER A 149 16.51 3.48 -30.69
C SER A 149 16.40 4.16 -32.05
N ASP A 150 15.51 3.69 -32.92
CA ASP A 150 15.33 4.31 -34.23
C ASP A 150 14.66 5.69 -34.16
N TYR A 151 13.91 5.95 -33.10
CA TYR A 151 13.31 7.26 -32.81
C TYR A 151 14.34 8.34 -32.47
N VAL A 152 15.53 7.94 -31.98
CA VAL A 152 16.62 8.89 -31.77
C VAL A 152 17.20 9.33 -33.11
N LEU A 153 17.21 8.46 -34.12
CA LEU A 153 17.83 8.74 -35.42
C LEU A 153 16.93 9.56 -36.36
N GLU A 154 15.62 9.32 -36.31
CA GLU A 154 14.65 9.88 -37.24
C GLU A 154 13.44 10.45 -36.48
N ASP A 155 12.92 11.57 -36.96
CA ASP A 155 11.63 12.12 -36.50
C ASP A 155 10.47 11.27 -37.03
N LYS A 156 10.16 10.21 -36.29
CA LYS A 156 9.02 9.33 -36.57
C LYS A 156 7.85 9.68 -35.68
N PHE A 157 6.70 9.90 -36.30
CA PHE A 157 5.45 10.08 -35.57
C PHE A 157 5.02 8.77 -34.88
N ARG A 158 4.70 8.84 -33.59
CA ARG A 158 4.17 7.71 -32.81
C ARG A 158 2.65 7.80 -32.72
N TRP A 159 1.97 6.81 -33.30
CA TRP A 159 0.52 6.67 -33.22
C TRP A 159 0.08 5.96 -31.92
N ALA A 160 0.94 5.12 -31.35
CA ALA A 160 0.67 4.36 -30.14
C ALA A 160 1.41 4.95 -28.95
N SER A 161 0.78 4.94 -27.77
CA SER A 161 1.37 5.33 -26.50
C SER A 161 2.15 4.19 -25.82
N GLU A 162 1.95 2.95 -26.28
CA GLU A 162 2.51 1.75 -25.69
C GLU A 162 3.45 1.02 -26.68
N PRO A 163 4.56 0.45 -26.18
CA PRO A 163 5.56 -0.23 -27.01
C PRO A 163 5.10 -1.62 -27.46
N HIS A 164 5.51 -1.99 -28.67
CA HIS A 164 5.44 -3.37 -29.17
C HIS A 164 6.77 -4.09 -29.00
N LEU A 165 6.77 -5.43 -29.15
CA LEU A 165 8.00 -6.24 -29.02
C LEU A 165 9.14 -5.80 -29.94
N GLN A 166 8.83 -5.20 -31.10
CA GLN A 166 9.82 -4.72 -32.05
C GLN A 166 10.56 -3.44 -31.59
N ASP A 167 9.95 -2.68 -30.68
CA ASP A 167 10.48 -1.42 -30.16
C ASP A 167 11.42 -1.66 -28.96
N LEU A 168 11.42 -2.88 -28.43
CA LEU A 168 12.20 -3.30 -27.28
C LEU A 168 13.60 -3.79 -27.65
N ILE A 169 14.48 -3.82 -26.65
CA ILE A 169 15.89 -4.17 -26.81
C ILE A 169 16.04 -5.70 -26.87
N PRO A 170 16.55 -6.28 -27.98
CA PRO A 170 16.81 -7.71 -28.06
C PRO A 170 18.14 -8.07 -27.38
N LEU A 171 18.14 -9.07 -26.51
CA LEU A 171 19.37 -9.58 -25.87
C LEU A 171 19.71 -11.04 -26.21
N GLU A 172 18.77 -11.75 -26.84
CA GLU A 172 18.93 -13.19 -27.11
C GLU A 172 18.46 -13.60 -28.52
N THR A 173 17.66 -12.77 -29.19
CA THR A 173 17.03 -13.09 -30.47
C THR A 173 17.39 -12.10 -31.58
N LYS A 174 17.38 -12.60 -32.82
CA LYS A 174 17.48 -11.73 -34.01
C LYS A 174 16.23 -10.87 -34.16
N LEU A 175 16.37 -9.74 -34.86
CA LEU A 175 15.27 -8.83 -35.16
C LEU A 175 14.08 -9.59 -35.79
N GLY A 176 12.86 -9.35 -35.31
CA GLY A 176 11.64 -10.01 -35.80
C GLY A 176 11.50 -11.52 -35.52
N LYS A 177 12.42 -12.14 -34.75
CA LYS A 177 12.30 -13.54 -34.30
C LYS A 177 12.02 -13.63 -32.81
N THR A 178 11.27 -14.65 -32.39
CA THR A 178 10.97 -14.94 -30.97
C THR A 178 11.59 -16.26 -30.50
N THR A 179 12.32 -16.94 -31.38
CA THR A 179 13.00 -18.21 -31.10
C THR A 179 14.50 -18.00 -30.95
N PRO A 180 15.18 -18.75 -30.06
CA PRO A 180 16.62 -18.68 -29.91
C PRO A 180 17.33 -19.14 -31.21
N PRO A 181 18.51 -18.58 -31.55
CA PRO A 181 19.21 -18.89 -32.80
C PRO A 181 19.49 -20.39 -33.04
N LEU A 182 19.77 -21.14 -31.97
CA LEU A 182 20.09 -22.58 -32.01
C LEU A 182 18.91 -23.47 -31.56
N GLY A 183 17.70 -22.92 -31.46
CA GLY A 183 16.51 -23.66 -31.01
C GLY A 183 16.48 -24.01 -29.51
N LYS A 184 17.54 -23.68 -28.76
CA LYS A 184 17.63 -23.84 -27.30
C LYS A 184 18.07 -22.54 -26.64
N TRP A 185 17.42 -22.18 -25.53
CA TRP A 185 17.86 -21.07 -24.68
C TRP A 185 19.14 -21.46 -23.93
N GLU A 186 20.09 -20.53 -23.87
CA GLU A 186 21.34 -20.69 -23.13
C GLU A 186 21.34 -19.81 -21.89
N PRO A 187 22.00 -20.23 -20.80
CA PRO A 187 22.18 -19.37 -19.62
C PRO A 187 22.90 -18.08 -20.00
N ARG A 188 22.26 -16.95 -19.70
CA ARG A 188 22.81 -15.60 -19.87
C ARG A 188 22.54 -14.79 -18.61
N LEU A 189 23.43 -13.87 -18.27
CA LEU A 189 23.39 -13.07 -17.06
C LEU A 189 23.54 -11.59 -17.37
N ILE A 190 22.64 -10.79 -16.83
CA ILE A 190 22.71 -9.33 -16.86
C ILE A 190 22.87 -8.81 -15.45
N ILE A 191 23.79 -7.87 -15.27
CA ILE A 191 24.00 -7.16 -14.01
C ILE A 191 23.66 -5.69 -14.24
N GLY A 192 22.83 -5.14 -13.37
CA GLY A 192 22.42 -3.74 -13.44
C GLY A 192 22.25 -3.13 -12.06
N HIS A 193 21.93 -1.84 -12.02
CA HIS A 193 21.51 -1.15 -10.82
C HIS A 193 20.05 -0.75 -10.94
N ASN A 194 19.19 -1.23 -10.04
CA ASN A 194 17.74 -1.16 -10.22
C ASN A 194 17.28 -1.88 -11.50
N VAL A 195 17.87 -3.07 -11.74
CA VAL A 195 17.73 -3.85 -12.98
C VAL A 195 16.29 -4.22 -13.35
N GLY A 196 15.35 -4.16 -12.40
CA GLY A 196 13.93 -4.37 -12.68
C GLY A 196 13.38 -3.35 -13.68
N PHE A 197 13.89 -2.12 -13.69
CA PHE A 197 13.57 -1.11 -14.70
C PHE A 197 14.13 -1.50 -16.07
N ASP A 198 15.43 -1.79 -16.14
CA ASP A 198 16.12 -2.18 -17.38
C ASP A 198 15.50 -3.42 -18.02
N ARG A 199 15.21 -4.42 -17.18
CA ARG A 199 14.53 -5.67 -17.57
C ARG A 199 13.20 -5.41 -18.28
N SER A 200 12.45 -4.38 -17.89
CA SER A 200 11.15 -4.08 -18.50
C SER A 200 11.25 -3.65 -19.98
N PHE A 201 12.44 -3.29 -20.45
CA PHE A 201 12.68 -2.94 -21.85
C PHE A 201 13.34 -4.06 -22.67
N VAL A 202 13.58 -5.22 -22.05
CA VAL A 202 14.17 -6.38 -22.74
C VAL A 202 13.08 -7.20 -23.41
N LYS A 203 13.19 -7.34 -24.73
CA LYS A 203 12.19 -7.97 -25.60
C LYS A 203 11.81 -9.38 -25.16
N GLU A 204 12.79 -10.24 -24.91
CA GLU A 204 12.56 -11.67 -24.65
C GLU A 204 11.88 -11.95 -23.30
N GLN A 205 11.85 -10.96 -22.40
CA GLN A 205 11.22 -11.12 -21.08
C GLN A 205 9.69 -11.21 -21.16
N TYR A 206 9.10 -10.74 -22.25
CA TYR A 206 7.65 -10.77 -22.51
C TYR A 206 7.17 -12.11 -23.12
N LEU A 207 8.08 -13.03 -23.46
CA LEU A 207 7.73 -14.34 -24.01
C LEU A 207 7.11 -15.24 -22.93
N VAL A 208 5.97 -15.88 -23.22
CA VAL A 208 5.21 -16.70 -22.26
C VAL A 208 6.03 -17.84 -21.66
N GLN A 209 6.83 -18.57 -22.44
CA GLN A 209 7.60 -19.73 -21.96
C GLN A 209 8.85 -19.36 -21.14
N GLY A 210 9.25 -18.08 -21.14
CA GLY A 210 10.44 -17.59 -20.45
C GLY A 210 11.75 -18.05 -21.08
N THR A 211 12.83 -17.31 -20.81
CA THR A 211 14.19 -17.64 -21.27
C THR A 211 15.08 -18.06 -20.10
N GLN A 212 16.33 -18.41 -20.42
CA GLN A 212 17.36 -18.68 -19.40
C GLN A 212 18.17 -17.43 -19.04
N LEU A 213 17.80 -16.25 -19.55
CA LEU A 213 18.34 -14.97 -19.09
C LEU A 213 17.93 -14.72 -17.64
N ARG A 214 18.88 -14.31 -16.82
CA ARG A 214 18.64 -13.89 -15.43
C ARG A 214 19.32 -12.56 -15.16
N PHE A 215 18.79 -11.86 -14.16
CA PHE A 215 19.21 -10.51 -13.80
C PHE A 215 19.71 -10.49 -12.35
N LEU A 216 20.82 -9.80 -12.12
CA LEU A 216 21.34 -9.48 -10.80
C LEU A 216 21.33 -7.99 -10.58
N ASP A 217 20.80 -7.59 -9.44
CA ASP A 217 20.62 -6.20 -9.08
C ASP A 217 21.58 -5.79 -7.97
N THR A 218 22.50 -4.88 -8.31
CA THR A 218 23.44 -4.31 -7.33
C THR A 218 22.73 -3.50 -6.25
N MET A 219 21.57 -2.89 -6.56
CA MET A 219 20.75 -2.19 -5.57
C MET A 219 20.18 -3.16 -4.53
N SER A 220 19.61 -4.29 -4.98
CA SER A 220 19.13 -5.36 -4.09
C SER A 220 20.25 -5.92 -3.20
N MET A 221 21.43 -6.20 -3.77
CA MET A 221 22.59 -6.66 -2.99
C MET A 221 23.01 -5.61 -1.95
N HIS A 222 23.10 -4.34 -2.34
CA HIS A 222 23.40 -3.25 -1.42
C HIS A 222 22.36 -3.15 -0.29
N ILE A 223 21.06 -3.22 -0.57
CA ILE A 223 20.03 -3.10 0.45
C ILE A 223 20.09 -4.26 1.44
N ALA A 224 20.31 -5.49 0.95
CA ALA A 224 20.46 -6.66 1.80
C ALA A 224 21.68 -6.54 2.74
N ILE A 225 22.76 -5.91 2.25
CA ILE A 225 24.04 -5.81 2.94
C ILE A 225 24.15 -4.55 3.82
N CYS A 226 23.87 -3.38 3.28
CA CYS A 226 24.11 -2.07 3.90
C CYS A 226 22.81 -1.25 4.04
N GLY A 227 21.64 -1.82 3.75
CA GLY A 227 20.38 -1.10 3.76
C GLY A 227 19.97 -0.60 5.16
N GLN A 228 19.30 0.53 5.17
CA GLN A 228 18.79 1.19 6.39
C GLN A 228 17.27 0.97 6.56
N THR A 229 16.83 0.84 7.81
CA THR A 229 15.39 0.89 8.16
C THR A 229 14.78 2.26 7.85
N SER A 230 13.45 2.34 7.71
CA SER A 230 12.74 3.62 7.52
C SER A 230 13.07 4.65 8.61
N PHE A 231 13.19 4.19 9.86
CA PHE A 231 13.56 5.04 10.98
C PHE A 231 15.05 5.44 10.94
N GLN A 232 15.96 4.52 10.59
CA GLN A 232 17.38 4.88 10.40
C GLN A 232 17.58 5.88 9.25
N ARG A 233 16.85 5.74 8.13
CA ARG A 233 16.88 6.73 7.05
C ARG A 233 16.45 8.11 7.53
N LEU A 234 15.47 8.16 8.44
CA LEU A 234 15.03 9.41 9.06
C LEU A 234 16.14 10.03 9.91
N LEU A 235 16.80 9.22 10.75
CA LEU A 235 17.93 9.64 11.58
C LEU A 235 19.13 10.08 10.72
N TYR A 236 19.39 9.38 9.62
CA TYR A 236 20.45 9.70 8.66
C TYR A 236 20.23 11.06 8.01
N LYS A 237 19.00 11.32 7.52
CA LYS A 237 18.63 12.63 6.93
C LYS A 237 18.59 13.77 7.94
N ALA A 238 18.32 13.46 9.20
CA ALA A 238 18.35 14.42 10.31
C ALA A 238 19.77 14.71 10.82
N SER A 239 20.78 13.95 10.39
CA SER A 239 22.15 14.14 10.85
C SER A 239 22.70 15.47 10.33
N GLY A 240 23.18 16.34 11.23
CA GLY A 240 23.77 17.65 10.90
C GLY A 240 22.80 18.84 10.85
N LYS A 241 21.48 18.62 10.96
CA LYS A 241 20.48 19.69 11.11
C LYS A 241 19.48 19.31 12.20
N GLY A 242 19.16 20.24 13.12
CA GLY A 242 18.12 19.99 14.13
C GLY A 242 16.82 19.52 13.46
N SER A 243 16.30 18.35 13.83
CA SER A 243 15.08 17.80 13.25
C SER A 243 13.89 18.14 14.13
N HIS A 244 12.86 18.77 13.55
CA HIS A 244 11.60 19.07 14.23
C HIS A 244 10.66 17.85 14.33
N ARG A 245 11.06 16.68 13.80
CA ARG A 245 10.21 15.48 13.83
C ARG A 245 10.25 14.80 15.20
N LYS A 246 9.07 14.63 15.78
CA LYS A 246 8.85 14.06 17.12
C LYS A 246 9.53 12.72 17.36
N GLU A 247 9.52 11.81 16.38
CA GLU A 247 10.12 10.48 16.50
C GLU A 247 11.63 10.53 16.74
N VAL A 248 12.32 11.47 16.08
CA VAL A 248 13.77 11.69 16.25
C VAL A 248 14.05 12.27 17.64
N ILE A 249 13.25 13.26 18.06
CA ILE A 249 13.38 13.90 19.37
C ILE A 249 13.10 12.90 20.51
N GLU A 250 12.05 12.11 20.41
CA GLU A 250 11.71 11.07 21.39
C GLU A 250 12.80 10.01 21.51
N HIS A 251 13.41 9.62 20.39
CA HIS A 251 14.51 8.65 20.39
C HIS A 251 15.76 9.21 21.08
N VAL A 252 16.17 10.43 20.74
CA VAL A 252 17.31 11.11 21.40
C VAL A 252 17.03 11.30 22.90
N ASN A 253 15.80 11.67 23.28
CA ASN A 253 15.41 11.80 24.68
C ASN A 253 15.44 10.46 25.41
N LYS A 254 14.93 9.38 24.81
CA LYS A 254 14.99 8.02 25.39
C LYS A 254 16.43 7.53 25.55
N GLN A 255 17.31 7.80 24.59
CA GLN A 255 18.73 7.45 24.71
C GLN A 255 19.36 8.13 25.93
N ARG A 256 19.09 9.43 26.12
CA ARG A 256 19.55 10.21 27.28
C ARG A 256 18.95 9.71 28.61
N LEU A 257 17.65 9.41 28.63
CA LEU A 257 16.94 8.98 29.84
C LEU A 257 17.37 7.60 30.34
N PHE A 258 17.70 6.67 29.44
CA PHE A 258 17.99 5.28 29.78
C PHE A 258 19.48 4.92 29.74
N ASN A 259 20.39 5.91 29.60
CA ASN A 259 21.84 5.69 29.45
C ASN A 259 22.18 4.55 28.47
N ARG A 260 21.43 4.46 27.36
CA ARG A 260 21.67 3.41 26.36
C ARG A 260 22.93 3.75 25.58
N ALA A 261 23.81 2.78 25.43
CA ALA A 261 24.96 2.92 24.56
C ALA A 261 24.45 3.02 23.11
N SER A 262 24.66 4.17 22.48
CA SER A 262 24.28 4.44 21.09
C SER A 262 25.54 4.76 20.28
N SER A 263 25.70 4.12 19.13
CA SER A 263 26.80 4.40 18.21
C SER A 263 26.26 5.07 16.93
N GLU A 264 27.01 6.03 16.38
CA GLU A 264 26.75 6.59 15.06
C GLU A 264 27.54 5.87 13.95
N GLU A 265 28.33 4.85 14.29
CA GLU A 265 29.18 4.12 13.33
C GLU A 265 28.37 3.44 12.24
N TRP A 266 27.15 2.99 12.55
CA TRP A 266 26.26 2.41 11.53
C TRP A 266 25.96 3.38 10.38
N LYS A 267 26.07 4.70 10.58
CA LYS A 267 25.90 5.71 9.51
C LYS A 267 27.06 5.69 8.50
N LYS A 268 28.27 5.27 8.92
CA LYS A 268 29.46 5.23 8.04
C LYS A 268 29.47 4.02 7.11
N ILE A 269 28.78 2.96 7.50
CA ILE A 269 28.76 1.65 6.80
C ILE A 269 27.45 1.40 6.04
N SER A 270 26.54 2.38 6.04
CA SER A 270 25.23 2.30 5.40
C SER A 270 24.97 3.53 4.58
N GLY A 271 24.19 3.39 3.52
CA GLY A 271 23.93 4.46 2.56
C GLY A 271 22.48 4.48 2.09
N MET A 272 22.18 5.46 1.23
CA MET A 272 20.95 5.47 0.44
C MET A 272 21.11 4.55 -0.78
N ASN A 273 19.98 4.24 -1.42
CA ASN A 273 19.94 3.17 -2.41
C ASN A 273 20.28 3.59 -3.84
N ASN A 274 20.52 4.88 -4.13
CA ASN A 274 20.82 5.32 -5.51
C ASN A 274 22.27 4.98 -5.90
N LEU A 275 22.52 4.79 -7.19
CA LEU A 275 23.82 4.33 -7.70
C LEU A 275 24.98 5.20 -7.20
N ASN A 276 24.82 6.53 -7.24
CA ASN A 276 25.84 7.46 -6.78
C ASN A 276 26.23 7.23 -5.30
N ASP A 277 25.24 7.15 -4.41
CA ASP A 277 25.50 6.97 -2.98
C ASP A 277 26.06 5.56 -2.68
N VAL A 278 25.65 4.55 -3.44
CA VAL A 278 26.18 3.18 -3.36
C VAL A 278 27.63 3.11 -3.85
N TYR A 279 27.94 3.78 -4.96
CA TYR A 279 29.28 3.85 -5.53
C TYR A 279 30.24 4.58 -4.60
N GLN A 280 29.82 5.71 -4.02
CA GLN A 280 30.59 6.42 -3.01
C GLN A 280 30.88 5.55 -1.78
N LEU A 281 29.87 4.83 -1.26
CA LEU A 281 30.03 3.99 -0.08
C LEU A 281 31.03 2.83 -0.28
N HIS A 282 30.93 2.13 -1.41
CA HIS A 282 31.68 0.88 -1.64
C HIS A 282 33.00 1.07 -2.38
N CYS A 283 33.07 2.06 -3.27
CA CYS A 283 34.23 2.30 -4.12
C CYS A 283 35.02 3.56 -3.75
N GLY A 284 34.46 4.46 -2.92
CA GLY A 284 35.11 5.73 -2.56
C GLY A 284 35.33 6.65 -3.76
N GLY A 285 34.57 6.47 -4.84
CA GLY A 285 34.70 7.24 -6.07
C GLY A 285 34.12 8.65 -5.95
N GLU A 286 34.54 9.52 -6.88
CA GLU A 286 33.95 10.85 -7.03
C GLU A 286 32.44 10.77 -7.32
N PRO A 287 31.65 11.79 -6.91
CA PRO A 287 30.24 11.84 -7.21
C PRO A 287 29.96 11.76 -8.72
N LEU A 288 29.01 10.90 -9.10
CA LEU A 288 28.53 10.81 -10.48
C LEU A 288 27.83 12.12 -10.87
N GLU A 289 28.03 12.56 -12.12
CA GLU A 289 27.46 13.79 -12.66
C GLU A 289 25.93 13.70 -12.78
N LYS A 290 25.19 14.41 -11.92
CA LYS A 290 23.71 14.33 -11.90
C LYS A 290 23.02 15.13 -13.01
N ALA A 291 23.66 16.18 -13.53
CA ALA A 291 23.00 17.15 -14.41
C ALA A 291 22.59 16.57 -15.77
N LYS A 292 23.33 15.59 -16.31
CA LYS A 292 23.04 14.97 -17.61
C LYS A 292 21.80 14.08 -17.58
N ARG A 293 21.46 13.53 -16.41
CA ARG A 293 20.25 12.74 -16.20
C ARG A 293 18.97 13.56 -16.39
N ASP A 294 19.01 14.84 -16.05
CA ASP A 294 17.83 15.71 -16.13
C ASP A 294 17.34 15.86 -17.58
N VAL A 295 18.21 15.65 -18.59
CA VAL A 295 17.84 15.62 -20.01
C VAL A 295 16.84 14.49 -20.31
N PHE A 296 17.00 13.30 -19.71
CA PHE A 296 16.06 12.19 -19.90
C PHE A 296 14.75 12.38 -19.12
N VAL A 297 14.73 13.24 -18.11
CA VAL A 297 13.56 13.47 -17.26
C VAL A 297 12.71 14.63 -17.78
N GLU A 298 13.34 15.74 -18.15
CA GLU A 298 12.68 17.02 -18.47
C GLU A 298 12.97 17.51 -19.90
N GLY A 299 13.97 16.95 -20.58
CA GLY A 299 14.38 17.36 -21.92
C GLY A 299 13.51 16.82 -23.06
N THR A 300 13.89 17.14 -24.29
CA THR A 300 13.22 16.67 -25.53
C THR A 300 14.09 15.72 -26.34
N MET A 301 13.50 15.06 -27.34
CA MET A 301 14.23 14.16 -28.24
C MET A 301 15.32 14.91 -29.02
N GLU A 302 15.10 16.18 -29.36
CA GLU A 302 16.11 17.03 -30.01
C GLU A 302 17.32 17.23 -29.11
N ASN A 303 17.12 17.49 -27.81
CA ASN A 303 18.24 17.62 -26.87
C ASN A 303 19.04 16.31 -26.77
N VAL A 304 18.36 15.16 -26.80
CA VAL A 304 19.02 13.84 -26.82
C VAL A 304 19.90 13.66 -28.07
N ARG A 305 19.45 14.15 -29.23
CA ARG A 305 20.22 14.09 -30.49
C ARG A 305 21.43 15.02 -30.46
N GLU A 306 21.25 16.26 -29.99
CA GLU A 306 22.32 17.26 -29.90
C GLU A 306 23.43 16.83 -28.93
N GLN A 307 23.06 16.25 -27.78
CA GLN A 307 23.98 15.86 -26.72
C GLN A 307 24.33 14.36 -26.74
N PHE A 308 24.10 13.67 -27.86
CA PHE A 308 24.17 12.21 -27.94
C PHE A 308 25.47 11.62 -27.39
N GLN A 309 26.64 12.17 -27.77
CA GLN A 309 27.94 11.65 -27.31
C GLN A 309 28.12 11.79 -25.80
N GLU A 310 27.67 12.91 -25.22
CA GLU A 310 27.80 13.17 -23.80
C GLU A 310 26.85 12.28 -22.99
N LEU A 311 25.63 12.07 -23.49
CA LEU A 311 24.64 11.19 -22.86
C LEU A 311 25.07 9.71 -22.94
N MET A 312 25.64 9.26 -24.05
CA MET A 312 26.21 7.91 -24.16
C MET A 312 27.40 7.70 -23.22
N ALA A 313 28.26 8.70 -23.08
CA ALA A 313 29.36 8.66 -22.11
C ALA A 313 28.83 8.64 -20.66
N TYR A 314 27.76 9.39 -20.36
CA TYR A 314 27.08 9.33 -19.07
C TYR A 314 26.55 7.91 -18.77
N CYS A 315 25.80 7.30 -19.70
CA CYS A 315 25.29 5.93 -19.55
C CYS A 315 26.44 4.92 -19.38
N ALA A 316 27.55 5.11 -20.09
CA ALA A 316 28.71 4.24 -19.96
C ALA A 316 29.39 4.39 -18.59
N ASN A 317 29.44 5.60 -18.02
CA ASN A 317 29.95 5.84 -16.68
C ASN A 317 29.09 5.16 -15.59
N ASP A 318 27.76 5.17 -15.75
CA ASP A 318 26.85 4.45 -14.84
C ASP A 318 27.08 2.93 -14.91
N VAL A 319 27.34 2.38 -16.10
CA VAL A 319 27.75 0.97 -16.28
C VAL A 319 29.11 0.68 -15.62
N ILE A 320 30.09 1.58 -15.73
CA ILE A 320 31.39 1.45 -15.07
C ILE A 320 31.21 1.45 -13.54
N ALA A 321 30.45 2.40 -13.00
CA ALA A 321 30.15 2.50 -11.58
C ALA A 321 29.44 1.23 -11.09
N THR A 322 28.44 0.75 -11.84
CA THR A 322 27.72 -0.50 -11.53
C THR A 322 28.65 -1.71 -11.51
N SER A 323 29.55 -1.82 -12.49
CA SER A 323 30.56 -2.90 -12.53
C SER A 323 31.52 -2.84 -11.34
N ALA A 324 32.01 -1.65 -10.99
CA ALA A 324 32.89 -1.45 -9.84
C ALA A 324 32.20 -1.80 -8.51
N VAL A 325 30.95 -1.35 -8.33
CA VAL A 325 30.11 -1.70 -7.18
C VAL A 325 29.91 -3.21 -7.10
N PHE A 326 29.54 -3.85 -8.21
CA PHE A 326 29.32 -5.30 -8.25
C PHE A 326 30.57 -6.09 -7.84
N LYS A 327 31.75 -5.72 -8.35
CA LYS A 327 33.03 -6.36 -7.99
C LYS A 327 33.35 -6.26 -6.50
N LYS A 328 32.90 -5.20 -5.82
CA LYS A 328 33.04 -5.05 -4.34
C LYS A 328 31.96 -5.79 -3.56
N LEU A 329 30.70 -5.74 -4.03
CA LEU A 329 29.56 -6.34 -3.34
C LEU A 329 29.54 -7.86 -3.43
N TRP A 330 30.00 -8.45 -4.54
CA TRP A 330 29.86 -9.89 -4.77
C TRP A 330 30.56 -10.78 -3.72
N PRO A 331 31.86 -10.57 -3.38
CA PRO A 331 32.50 -11.35 -2.34
C PRO A 331 31.80 -11.23 -0.98
N GLU A 332 31.35 -10.01 -0.64
CA GLU A 332 30.63 -9.75 0.60
C GLU A 332 29.25 -10.43 0.61
N PHE A 333 28.57 -10.46 -0.53
CA PHE A 333 27.31 -11.17 -0.69
C PHE A 333 27.48 -12.68 -0.44
N GLN A 334 28.53 -13.30 -0.99
CA GLN A 334 28.82 -14.72 -0.76
C GLN A 334 29.12 -15.04 0.70
N GLU A 335 29.88 -14.18 1.40
CA GLU A 335 30.16 -14.36 2.83
C GLU A 335 28.89 -14.24 3.69
N ARG A 336 28.01 -13.30 3.33
CA ARG A 336 26.82 -12.94 4.11
C ARG A 336 25.63 -13.85 3.86
N PHE A 337 25.58 -14.45 2.67
CA PHE A 337 24.50 -15.32 2.20
C PHE A 337 25.12 -16.62 1.66
N PRO A 338 25.66 -17.48 2.55
CA PRO A 338 26.48 -18.63 2.15
C PRO A 338 25.68 -19.72 1.44
N HIS A 339 24.37 -19.83 1.69
CA HIS A 339 23.55 -20.89 1.11
C HIS A 339 23.12 -20.55 -0.34
N PRO A 340 23.34 -21.44 -1.32
CA PRO A 340 23.09 -21.18 -2.75
C PRO A 340 21.61 -20.86 -3.07
N VAL A 341 20.68 -21.39 -2.27
CA VAL A 341 19.23 -21.11 -2.38
C VAL A 341 18.93 -19.61 -2.39
N THR A 342 19.65 -18.79 -1.63
CA THR A 342 19.36 -17.34 -1.58
C THR A 342 19.59 -16.70 -2.95
N LEU A 343 20.70 -17.01 -3.60
CA LEU A 343 20.99 -16.52 -4.95
C LEU A 343 19.97 -17.09 -5.96
N ALA A 344 19.74 -18.40 -5.92
CA ALA A 344 18.82 -19.08 -6.84
C ALA A 344 17.40 -18.51 -6.75
N GLY A 345 16.91 -18.30 -5.53
CA GLY A 345 15.61 -17.70 -5.25
C GLY A 345 15.50 -16.26 -5.74
N MET A 346 16.54 -15.43 -5.53
CA MET A 346 16.59 -14.06 -6.04
C MET A 346 16.54 -14.03 -7.58
N LEU A 347 17.32 -14.88 -8.26
CA LEU A 347 17.31 -14.98 -9.73
C LEU A 347 15.93 -15.38 -10.26
N GLU A 348 15.26 -16.34 -9.61
CA GLU A 348 13.94 -16.78 -10.04
C GLU A 348 12.86 -15.73 -9.76
N MET A 349 12.91 -15.08 -8.60
CA MET A 349 11.98 -14.01 -8.24
C MET A 349 12.06 -12.81 -9.20
N GLY A 350 13.26 -12.49 -9.69
CA GLY A 350 13.47 -11.47 -10.71
C GLY A 350 12.84 -11.78 -12.08
N SER A 351 12.37 -13.01 -12.31
CA SER A 351 11.78 -13.46 -13.58
C SER A 351 10.25 -13.33 -13.68
N ALA A 352 9.63 -12.63 -12.72
CA ALA A 352 8.19 -12.39 -12.64
C ALA A 352 7.58 -11.89 -13.96
N TYR A 353 6.34 -12.30 -14.21
CA TYR A 353 5.63 -12.15 -15.48
C TYR A 353 4.12 -12.11 -15.25
N LEU A 354 3.45 -11.05 -15.71
CA LEU A 354 2.00 -10.90 -15.57
C LEU A 354 1.34 -10.84 -16.96
N PRO A 355 0.62 -11.89 -17.40
CA PRO A 355 -0.07 -11.84 -18.68
C PRO A 355 -1.30 -10.92 -18.61
N ILE A 356 -1.55 -10.20 -19.69
CA ILE A 356 -2.72 -9.34 -19.87
C ILE A 356 -3.41 -9.63 -21.20
N ASN A 357 -4.69 -9.28 -21.29
CA ASN A 357 -5.49 -9.40 -22.50
C ASN A 357 -6.42 -8.17 -22.64
N ASN A 358 -7.42 -8.25 -23.52
CA ASN A 358 -8.50 -7.27 -23.69
C ASN A 358 -9.11 -6.73 -22.39
N ALA A 359 -9.07 -7.49 -21.29
CA ALA A 359 -9.60 -7.07 -20.01
C ALA A 359 -8.86 -5.85 -19.43
N TRP A 360 -7.55 -5.71 -19.68
CA TRP A 360 -6.74 -4.63 -19.13
C TRP A 360 -7.15 -3.23 -19.62
N PRO A 361 -7.17 -2.93 -20.93
CA PRO A 361 -7.61 -1.61 -21.41
C PRO A 361 -9.07 -1.35 -21.07
N ARG A 362 -9.94 -2.38 -21.15
CA ARG A 362 -11.34 -2.29 -20.73
C ARG A 362 -11.46 -1.87 -19.27
N TYR A 363 -10.68 -2.48 -18.38
CA TYR A 363 -10.66 -2.16 -16.96
C TYR A 363 -10.22 -0.72 -16.69
N ILE A 364 -9.12 -0.27 -17.31
CA ILE A 364 -8.64 1.10 -17.15
C ILE A 364 -9.72 2.10 -17.60
N GLN A 365 -10.33 1.85 -18.76
CA GLN A 365 -11.41 2.69 -19.27
C GLN A 365 -12.61 2.70 -18.33
N GLN A 366 -13.11 1.53 -17.90
CA GLN A 366 -14.27 1.41 -17.01
C GLN A 366 -14.01 2.04 -15.65
N ALA A 367 -12.84 1.82 -15.06
CA ALA A 367 -12.46 2.42 -13.78
C ALA A 367 -12.36 3.95 -13.87
N ASN A 368 -11.75 4.48 -14.93
CA ASN A 368 -11.68 5.93 -15.16
C ASN A 368 -13.06 6.53 -15.42
N SER A 369 -13.87 5.95 -16.32
CA SER A 369 -15.22 6.45 -16.60
C SER A 369 -16.11 6.42 -15.36
N THR A 370 -16.08 5.33 -14.59
CA THR A 370 -16.82 5.22 -13.32
C THR A 370 -16.35 6.25 -12.31
N TYR A 371 -15.03 6.45 -12.19
CA TYR A 371 -14.45 7.46 -11.32
C TYR A 371 -14.89 8.87 -11.73
N ASP A 372 -14.81 9.21 -13.02
CA ASP A 372 -15.18 10.52 -13.54
C ASP A 372 -16.69 10.79 -13.41
N GLU A 373 -17.53 9.78 -13.61
CA GLU A 373 -18.97 9.86 -13.34
C GLU A 373 -19.26 10.12 -11.88
N MET A 374 -18.66 9.34 -10.98
CA MET A 374 -18.85 9.50 -9.53
C MET A 374 -18.26 10.82 -9.01
N GLN A 375 -17.13 11.29 -9.55
CA GLN A 375 -16.57 12.61 -9.24
C GLN A 375 -17.48 13.74 -9.74
N ARG A 376 -18.05 13.61 -10.94
CA ARG A 376 -19.04 14.58 -11.46
C ARG A 376 -20.32 14.58 -10.63
N GLU A 377 -20.82 13.41 -10.24
CA GLU A 377 -21.98 13.28 -9.34
C GLU A 377 -21.68 13.93 -7.99
N LEU A 378 -20.54 13.60 -7.38
CA LEU A 378 -20.08 14.19 -6.13
C LEU A 378 -20.01 15.71 -6.22
N LYS A 379 -19.38 16.25 -7.28
CA LYS A 379 -19.28 17.68 -7.52
C LYS A 379 -20.66 18.33 -7.64
N LYS A 380 -21.59 17.75 -8.38
CA LYS A 380 -22.97 18.24 -8.51
C LYS A 380 -23.72 18.22 -7.19
N LEU A 381 -23.57 17.18 -6.37
CA LEU A 381 -24.19 17.11 -5.04
C LEU A 381 -23.64 18.20 -4.12
N LEU A 382 -22.33 18.42 -4.14
CA LEU A 382 -21.69 19.51 -3.39
C LEU A 382 -22.15 20.89 -3.86
N MET A 383 -22.29 21.09 -5.18
CA MET A 383 -22.85 22.33 -5.73
C MET A 383 -24.28 22.56 -5.25
N LYS A 384 -25.15 21.54 -5.33
CA LYS A 384 -26.53 21.64 -4.81
C LYS A 384 -26.57 22.01 -3.32
N LEU A 385 -25.71 21.40 -2.50
CA LEU A 385 -25.61 21.74 -1.07
C LEU A 385 -25.16 23.19 -0.85
N ALA A 386 -24.25 23.70 -1.70
CA ALA A 386 -23.84 25.11 -1.66
C ALA A 386 -24.98 26.05 -2.10
N ASP A 387 -25.73 25.68 -3.14
CA ASP A 387 -26.89 26.44 -3.64
C ASP A 387 -28.02 26.47 -2.60
N GLU A 388 -28.34 25.32 -1.99
CA GLU A 388 -29.31 25.19 -0.89
C GLU A 388 -28.89 26.03 0.32
N ALA A 389 -27.60 26.03 0.67
CA ALA A 389 -27.09 26.86 1.75
C ALA A 389 -27.27 28.36 1.47
N CYS A 390 -27.11 28.82 0.22
CA CYS A 390 -27.34 30.22 -0.13
C CYS A 390 -28.78 30.71 0.12
N ILE A 391 -29.77 29.81 0.13
CA ILE A 391 -31.16 30.16 0.49
C ILE A 391 -31.23 30.70 1.92
N LEU A 392 -30.37 30.22 2.82
CA LEU A 392 -30.32 30.67 4.23
C LEU A 392 -29.90 32.13 4.41
N LEU A 393 -29.44 32.79 3.34
CA LEU A 393 -29.22 34.24 3.32
C LEU A 393 -30.56 34.99 3.44
N GLN A 394 -31.66 34.41 2.96
CA GLN A 394 -33.02 34.94 3.14
C GLN A 394 -33.37 34.85 4.64
N ASP A 395 -33.85 35.97 5.19
CA ASP A 395 -34.20 36.13 6.61
C ASP A 395 -33.06 35.87 7.63
N GLU A 396 -31.80 35.88 7.17
CA GLU A 396 -30.62 35.61 8.00
C GLU A 396 -30.67 34.26 8.75
N ALA A 397 -31.39 33.27 8.20
CA ALA A 397 -31.60 31.96 8.80
C ALA A 397 -30.29 31.20 9.10
N TYR A 398 -29.21 31.51 8.37
CA TYR A 398 -27.88 30.93 8.59
C TYR A 398 -27.34 31.20 10.01
N LYS A 399 -27.79 32.26 10.69
CA LYS A 399 -27.40 32.57 12.08
C LYS A 399 -27.89 31.51 13.07
N ASN A 400 -28.95 30.77 12.72
CA ASN A 400 -29.52 29.69 13.52
C ASN A 400 -28.95 28.30 13.16
N ASP A 401 -28.04 28.19 12.17
CA ASP A 401 -27.44 26.92 11.74
C ASP A 401 -26.08 26.67 12.46
N PRO A 402 -25.95 25.60 13.27
CA PRO A 402 -24.72 25.31 14.02
C PRO A 402 -23.45 25.07 13.19
N TRP A 403 -23.57 24.81 11.88
CA TRP A 403 -22.42 24.55 11.01
C TRP A 403 -22.02 25.76 10.14
N LEU A 404 -22.98 26.61 9.76
CA LEU A 404 -22.80 27.64 8.73
C LEU A 404 -22.73 29.08 9.28
N TRP A 405 -22.99 29.28 10.58
CA TRP A 405 -23.06 30.60 11.23
C TRP A 405 -21.78 31.44 11.11
N ASP A 406 -20.60 30.80 11.04
CA ASP A 406 -19.28 31.43 11.05
C ASP A 406 -18.66 31.63 9.64
N LEU A 407 -19.41 31.34 8.58
CA LEU A 407 -18.95 31.63 7.21
C LEU A 407 -19.07 33.12 6.87
N ASP A 408 -18.31 33.59 5.87
CA ASP A 408 -18.39 34.98 5.42
C ASP A 408 -19.62 35.22 4.51
N TRP A 409 -20.73 35.60 5.14
CA TRP A 409 -21.99 35.92 4.48
C TRP A 409 -22.05 37.33 3.86
N SER A 410 -20.94 38.07 3.79
CA SER A 410 -20.94 39.42 3.23
C SER A 410 -21.26 39.44 1.73
N THR A 411 -22.19 40.30 1.34
CA THR A 411 -22.60 40.48 -0.07
C THR A 411 -21.97 41.74 -0.65
N SER A 412 -21.50 41.69 -1.90
CA SER A 412 -21.13 42.93 -2.60
C SER A 412 -22.36 43.73 -3.01
N ALA A 413 -22.41 44.99 -2.58
CA ALA A 413 -23.48 45.91 -2.91
C ALA A 413 -23.48 46.29 -4.41
N TYR A 414 -24.65 46.27 -5.02
CA TYR A 414 -24.89 46.72 -6.39
C TYR A 414 -24.72 48.26 -6.48
N ARG A 415 -23.60 48.74 -7.04
CA ARG A 415 -23.33 50.19 -7.20
C ARG A 415 -23.65 50.65 -8.62
N LEU A 416 -24.77 51.35 -8.77
CA LEU A 416 -25.14 52.05 -10.00
C LEU A 416 -24.17 53.21 -10.31
N LYS A 417 -24.03 53.57 -11.58
CA LYS A 417 -23.34 54.82 -11.95
C LYS A 417 -24.08 56.00 -11.31
N LYS A 418 -23.42 56.69 -10.39
CA LYS A 418 -23.90 57.97 -9.83
C LYS A 418 -23.99 58.97 -11.00
N LEU A 419 -25.12 59.67 -11.17
CA LEU A 419 -25.11 60.89 -11.98
C LEU A 419 -24.07 61.82 -11.35
N GLY A 420 -23.09 62.27 -12.15
CA GLY A 420 -22.09 63.23 -11.69
C GLY A 420 -22.80 64.45 -11.10
N SER A 421 -22.35 64.91 -9.93
CA SER A 421 -22.77 66.19 -9.37
C SER A 421 -22.48 67.27 -10.40
N ALA A 422 -23.49 68.09 -10.71
CA ALA A 422 -23.41 69.18 -11.67
C ALA A 422 -22.31 70.18 -11.29
N SER A 423 -21.11 70.05 -11.85
CA SER A 423 -20.12 71.13 -11.96
C SER A 423 -18.95 70.72 -12.89
N SER A 424 -19.25 70.54 -14.18
CA SER A 424 -18.32 70.81 -15.28
C SER A 424 -19.10 70.59 -16.58
N ILE A 425 -19.58 71.69 -17.15
CA ILE A 425 -19.94 71.92 -18.56
C ILE A 425 -20.34 70.64 -19.31
N ALA A 426 -21.65 70.41 -19.44
CA ALA A 426 -22.19 69.45 -20.39
C ALA A 426 -21.77 69.90 -21.80
N VAL A 427 -20.68 69.34 -22.32
CA VAL A 427 -20.42 69.34 -23.75
C VAL A 427 -21.41 68.33 -24.33
N ASP A 428 -22.40 68.81 -25.07
CA ASP A 428 -23.36 67.97 -25.78
C ASP A 428 -22.57 67.16 -26.81
N LEU A 429 -22.43 65.85 -26.58
CA LEU A 429 -21.69 64.93 -27.46
C LEU A 429 -22.38 64.76 -28.84
N CYS A 430 -23.50 65.46 -29.08
CA CYS A 430 -24.16 65.54 -30.36
C CYS A 430 -23.56 66.62 -31.29
N ASP A 431 -22.75 67.56 -30.77
CA ASP A 431 -22.26 68.74 -31.52
C ASP A 431 -20.74 68.74 -31.78
N GLN A 432 -20.06 67.59 -31.62
CA GLN A 432 -18.66 67.45 -32.07
C GLN A 432 -18.61 66.94 -33.52
N GLU A 433 -18.46 67.88 -34.45
CA GLU A 433 -17.88 67.60 -35.75
C GLU A 433 -16.37 67.29 -35.58
N ASP A 434 -15.94 66.21 -36.25
CA ASP A 434 -14.58 65.91 -36.69
C ASP A 434 -13.46 65.67 -35.65
N SER A 435 -13.18 64.37 -35.41
CA SER A 435 -11.80 63.87 -35.51
C SER A 435 -11.79 62.38 -35.88
N GLU A 436 -11.02 62.07 -36.92
CA GLU A 436 -10.84 60.75 -37.52
C GLU A 436 -10.12 59.79 -36.56
N SER A 437 -10.67 58.57 -36.42
CA SER A 437 -9.97 57.29 -36.14
C SER A 437 -10.77 56.39 -35.19
N TYR A 438 -11.79 55.70 -35.71
CA TYR A 438 -12.23 54.40 -35.18
C TYR A 438 -12.89 53.56 -36.29
N PRO A 439 -12.50 52.28 -36.47
CA PRO A 439 -13.05 51.42 -37.50
C PRO A 439 -14.29 50.70 -36.99
N TYR A 440 -15.48 51.26 -37.22
CA TYR A 440 -16.73 50.49 -37.26
C TYR A 440 -17.55 50.94 -38.49
N PRO A 441 -18.04 50.00 -39.32
CA PRO A 441 -18.86 50.30 -40.48
C PRO A 441 -20.29 50.64 -40.03
N ASP A 442 -21.00 51.43 -40.83
CA ASP A 442 -22.37 51.94 -40.63
C ASP A 442 -22.54 53.15 -39.69
N ARG A 443 -22.09 54.31 -40.18
CA ARG A 443 -22.73 55.59 -39.82
C ARG A 443 -23.65 56.02 -40.96
N LEU A 444 -24.96 55.94 -40.71
CA LEU A 444 -26.01 56.60 -41.50
C LEU A 444 -25.70 58.11 -41.55
N LYS A 445 -25.51 58.67 -42.75
CA LYS A 445 -25.49 60.12 -42.96
C LYS A 445 -26.93 60.62 -42.80
N PHE A 446 -27.18 61.47 -41.81
CA PHE A 446 -28.48 62.11 -41.63
C PHE A 446 -28.43 63.51 -42.27
N GLU A 447 -29.35 63.78 -43.22
CA GLU A 447 -29.57 65.13 -43.75
C GLU A 447 -30.33 65.97 -42.71
N GLU A 448 -29.82 67.17 -42.41
CA GLU A 448 -30.46 68.10 -41.48
C GLU A 448 -31.80 68.59 -42.03
N GLY A 449 -32.88 68.41 -41.25
CA GLY A 449 -34.18 69.03 -41.53
C GLY A 449 -35.41 68.12 -41.42
N GLN A 450 -35.27 66.84 -41.08
CA GLN A 450 -36.42 65.95 -40.87
C GLN A 450 -36.70 65.73 -39.37
N THR A 451 -37.97 65.83 -38.96
CA THR A 451 -38.49 65.54 -37.61
C THR A 451 -38.01 64.20 -37.03
N ALA A 452 -37.66 63.24 -37.89
CA ALA A 452 -37.07 61.95 -37.51
C ALA A 452 -35.69 62.06 -36.82
N VAL A 453 -34.91 63.11 -37.11
CA VAL A 453 -33.60 63.35 -36.48
C VAL A 453 -33.78 63.80 -35.03
N GLU A 454 -34.74 64.70 -34.77
CA GLU A 454 -35.15 65.10 -33.42
C GLU A 454 -35.69 63.92 -32.62
N GLU A 455 -36.53 63.05 -33.21
CA GLU A 455 -37.05 61.85 -32.54
C GLU A 455 -35.93 60.84 -32.20
N CYS A 456 -34.99 60.61 -33.11
CA CYS A 456 -33.82 59.78 -32.85
C CYS A 456 -32.93 60.38 -31.76
N LYS A 457 -32.67 61.69 -31.79
CA LYS A 457 -31.95 62.39 -30.72
C LYS A 457 -32.68 62.26 -29.39
N GLU A 458 -34.00 62.35 -29.37
CA GLU A 458 -34.84 62.19 -28.17
C GLU A 458 -34.78 60.75 -27.62
N VAL A 459 -34.81 59.73 -28.49
CA VAL A 459 -34.64 58.33 -28.09
C VAL A 459 -33.23 58.09 -27.55
N VAL A 460 -32.20 58.60 -28.21
CA VAL A 460 -30.81 58.52 -27.73
C VAL A 460 -30.69 59.23 -26.38
N ARG A 461 -31.30 60.41 -26.20
CA ARG A 461 -31.34 61.14 -24.92
C ARG A 461 -32.03 60.32 -23.82
N LYS A 462 -33.13 59.63 -24.13
CA LYS A 462 -33.81 58.68 -23.23
C LYS A 462 -32.92 57.47 -22.88
N VAL A 463 -32.17 56.93 -23.84
CA VAL A 463 -31.22 55.82 -23.61
C VAL A 463 -30.04 56.29 -22.74
N TYR A 464 -29.45 57.44 -23.01
CA TYR A 464 -28.40 58.03 -22.16
C TYR A 464 -28.91 58.38 -20.76
N ALA A 465 -30.18 58.80 -20.61
CA ALA A 465 -30.80 58.95 -19.29
C ALA A 465 -30.86 57.62 -18.51
N THR A 466 -31.01 56.48 -19.21
CA THR A 466 -30.91 55.15 -18.60
C THR A 466 -29.48 54.71 -18.27
N ALA A 467 -28.43 55.45 -18.66
CA ALA A 467 -27.04 55.13 -18.31
C ALA A 467 -26.79 55.15 -16.79
N SER A 468 -27.59 55.90 -16.04
CA SER A 468 -27.62 55.89 -14.57
C SER A 468 -28.08 54.55 -13.97
N ARG A 469 -28.80 53.75 -14.77
CA ARG A 469 -29.28 52.40 -14.41
C ARG A 469 -28.27 51.31 -14.78
N VAL A 470 -27.14 51.68 -15.40
CA VAL A 470 -26.05 50.75 -15.74
C VAL A 470 -25.08 50.64 -14.55
N PRO A 471 -24.65 49.42 -14.17
CA PRO A 471 -23.65 49.23 -13.11
C PRO A 471 -22.36 50.01 -13.38
N LYS A 472 -21.77 50.62 -12.34
CA LYS A 472 -20.51 51.36 -12.45
C LYS A 472 -19.34 50.44 -12.79
N ASN A 473 -19.29 49.27 -12.14
CA ASN A 473 -18.40 48.15 -12.45
C ASN A 473 -19.27 46.87 -12.44
N PRO A 474 -19.13 45.93 -13.40
CA PRO A 474 -19.75 44.61 -13.29
C PRO A 474 -19.10 43.89 -12.09
N THR A 475 -19.80 43.85 -10.96
CA THR A 475 -19.34 43.09 -9.79
C THR A 475 -19.65 41.62 -10.02
N PHE A 476 -18.69 40.75 -9.75
CA PHE A 476 -18.85 39.31 -9.95
C PHE A 476 -19.88 38.76 -8.95
N MET A 477 -20.97 38.18 -9.46
CA MET A 477 -22.08 37.57 -8.70
C MET A 477 -22.64 38.47 -7.57
N PRO A 478 -23.27 39.63 -7.90
CA PRO A 478 -23.82 40.54 -6.89
C PRO A 478 -24.98 39.88 -6.13
N GLY A 479 -25.04 40.12 -4.81
CA GLY A 479 -26.06 39.53 -3.93
C GLY A 479 -25.74 38.13 -3.39
N TYR A 480 -24.66 37.48 -3.83
CA TYR A 480 -24.20 36.21 -3.27
C TYR A 480 -23.17 36.41 -2.14
N PRO A 481 -23.11 35.50 -1.15
CA PRO A 481 -22.10 35.51 -0.08
C PRO A 481 -20.66 35.45 -0.59
N ALA A 482 -19.70 36.03 0.14
CA ALA A 482 -18.28 35.96 -0.20
C ALA A 482 -17.77 34.52 -0.34
N TRP A 483 -18.07 33.65 0.64
CA TRP A 483 -17.64 32.24 0.60
C TRP A 483 -18.15 31.49 -0.64
N TYR A 484 -19.34 31.82 -1.14
CA TYR A 484 -19.94 31.18 -2.31
C TYR A 484 -19.34 31.71 -3.61
N ARG A 485 -19.04 33.01 -3.68
CA ARG A 485 -18.36 33.62 -4.84
C ARG A 485 -16.95 33.09 -5.02
N ASP A 486 -16.24 32.81 -3.93
CA ASP A 486 -14.91 32.18 -3.98
C ASP A 486 -14.94 30.77 -4.59
N LEU A 487 -16.09 30.09 -4.53
CA LEU A 487 -16.30 28.78 -5.15
C LEU A 487 -16.74 28.86 -6.62
N CYS A 488 -17.04 30.05 -7.15
CA CYS A 488 -17.48 30.24 -8.54
C CYS A 488 -16.29 30.64 -9.44
N PRO A 489 -16.11 30.02 -10.62
CA PRO A 489 -15.07 30.41 -11.57
C PRO A 489 -15.41 31.77 -12.19
N ARG A 490 -14.37 32.56 -12.50
CA ARG A 490 -14.57 33.87 -13.16
C ARG A 490 -14.97 33.68 -14.61
N THR A 491 -15.72 34.62 -15.18
CA THR A 491 -16.20 34.57 -16.57
C THR A 491 -15.10 34.49 -17.64
N ASN A 492 -13.86 34.86 -17.28
CA ASN A 492 -12.71 34.84 -18.18
C ASN A 492 -11.87 33.56 -18.03
N ASP A 493 -12.30 32.62 -17.19
CA ASP A 493 -11.62 31.34 -16.96
C ASP A 493 -11.95 30.36 -18.12
N PRO A 494 -10.95 29.72 -18.74
CA PRO A 494 -11.18 28.71 -19.79
C PRO A 494 -12.05 27.54 -19.32
N ASP A 495 -12.07 27.23 -18.02
CA ASP A 495 -12.87 26.16 -17.42
C ASP A 495 -14.20 26.68 -16.80
N PHE A 496 -14.74 27.79 -17.30
CA PHE A 496 -15.95 28.40 -16.76
C PHE A 496 -17.16 27.44 -16.78
N TYR A 497 -17.76 27.23 -15.60
CA TYR A 497 -19.00 26.50 -15.44
C TYR A 497 -19.96 27.30 -14.53
N PRO A 498 -21.27 27.38 -14.86
CA PRO A 498 -22.22 28.11 -14.03
C PRO A 498 -22.33 27.53 -12.61
N GLY A 499 -22.30 28.40 -11.59
CA GLY A 499 -22.44 28.03 -10.18
C GLY A 499 -21.11 27.75 -9.46
N PRO A 500 -21.13 27.14 -8.25
CA PRO A 500 -19.97 26.98 -7.39
C PRO A 500 -19.09 25.79 -7.83
N SER A 501 -18.58 25.82 -9.06
CA SER A 501 -17.86 24.69 -9.65
C SER A 501 -16.44 24.46 -9.12
N ASN A 502 -15.89 25.37 -8.32
CA ASN A 502 -14.58 25.17 -7.67
C ASN A 502 -14.70 24.41 -6.34
N ILE A 503 -15.91 23.99 -5.96
CA ILE A 503 -16.12 23.16 -4.77
C ILE A 503 -15.49 21.78 -4.93
N SER A 504 -14.79 21.34 -3.89
CA SER A 504 -14.14 20.03 -3.83
C SER A 504 -14.22 19.46 -2.41
N THR A 505 -13.92 18.17 -2.24
CA THR A 505 -13.79 17.56 -0.90
C THR A 505 -12.62 18.13 -0.08
N GLN A 506 -11.69 18.86 -0.71
CA GLN A 506 -10.57 19.52 -0.03
C GLN A 506 -10.93 20.94 0.43
N SER A 507 -12.00 21.53 -0.09
CA SER A 507 -12.43 22.86 0.30
C SER A 507 -12.88 22.87 1.76
N ARG A 508 -12.39 23.84 2.56
CA ARG A 508 -12.68 23.95 4.01
C ARG A 508 -14.18 24.08 4.32
N VAL A 509 -14.95 24.63 3.38
CA VAL A 509 -16.40 24.85 3.51
C VAL A 509 -17.19 23.54 3.33
N THR A 510 -16.64 22.55 2.62
CA THR A 510 -17.36 21.31 2.25
C THR A 510 -17.85 20.48 3.45
N PRO A 511 -17.05 20.19 4.49
CA PRO A 511 -17.55 19.47 5.67
C PRO A 511 -18.71 20.18 6.39
N LYS A 512 -18.74 21.52 6.36
CA LYS A 512 -19.81 22.33 6.95
C LYS A 512 -21.08 22.28 6.10
N LEU A 513 -20.97 22.40 4.78
CA LEU A 513 -22.11 22.27 3.85
C LEU A 513 -22.76 20.88 3.90
N MET A 514 -21.95 19.85 4.15
CA MET A 514 -22.43 18.48 4.35
C MET A 514 -23.01 18.23 5.76
N ARG A 515 -22.96 19.24 6.65
CA ARG A 515 -23.36 19.17 8.07
C ARG A 515 -22.85 17.89 8.74
N LEU A 516 -21.55 17.64 8.61
CA LEU A 516 -20.93 16.43 9.15
C LEU A 516 -20.89 16.45 10.69
N THR A 517 -21.08 15.28 11.28
CA THR A 517 -20.98 15.03 12.72
C THR A 517 -19.90 14.01 13.03
N TRP A 518 -19.28 14.16 14.20
CA TRP A 518 -18.36 13.20 14.80
C TRP A 518 -18.94 12.72 16.13
N GLU A 519 -19.17 11.41 16.28
CA GLU A 519 -19.87 10.82 17.44
C GLU A 519 -21.23 11.47 17.74
N GLY A 520 -21.92 11.95 16.69
CA GLY A 520 -23.20 12.65 16.81
C GLY A 520 -23.09 14.14 17.14
N PHE A 521 -21.88 14.70 17.26
CA PHE A 521 -21.64 16.12 17.52
C PHE A 521 -21.22 16.89 16.26
N PRO A 522 -21.70 18.13 16.03
CA PRO A 522 -21.33 18.97 14.89
C PRO A 522 -19.82 19.19 14.75
N LEU A 523 -19.30 19.02 13.53
CA LEU A 523 -17.92 19.36 13.18
C LEU A 523 -17.71 20.87 13.07
N HIS A 524 -16.58 21.33 13.59
CA HIS A 524 -16.15 22.72 13.50
C HIS A 524 -14.63 22.81 13.25
N TYR A 525 -14.20 23.87 12.58
CA TYR A 525 -12.80 24.13 12.27
C TYR A 525 -12.31 25.33 13.08
N ASP A 526 -11.28 25.14 13.89
CA ASP A 526 -10.61 26.19 14.65
C ASP A 526 -9.20 26.45 14.10
N ASP A 527 -8.78 27.71 14.03
CA ASP A 527 -7.47 28.09 13.47
C ASP A 527 -6.28 27.62 14.32
N LYS A 528 -6.47 27.47 15.64
CA LYS A 528 -5.42 27.03 16.57
C LYS A 528 -5.33 25.51 16.68
N HIS A 529 -6.45 24.80 16.63
CA HIS A 529 -6.52 23.36 16.92
C HIS A 529 -6.86 22.50 15.69
N GLY A 530 -7.34 23.08 14.59
CA GLY A 530 -7.75 22.38 13.36
C GLY A 530 -9.19 21.87 13.43
N TRP A 531 -9.49 20.77 12.73
CA TRP A 531 -10.82 20.16 12.76
C TRP A 531 -11.11 19.42 14.08
N GLY A 532 -12.29 19.66 14.62
CA GLY A 532 -12.83 19.06 15.84
C GLY A 532 -14.36 19.03 15.84
N TYR A 533 -14.95 18.71 16.98
CA TYR A 533 -16.39 18.66 17.17
C TYR A 533 -16.81 19.40 18.46
N LEU A 534 -18.04 19.92 18.44
CA LEU A 534 -18.59 20.75 19.51
C LEU A 534 -19.47 19.93 20.45
N VAL A 535 -19.12 19.90 21.73
CA VAL A 535 -19.84 19.15 22.76
C VAL A 535 -20.50 20.12 23.75
N PRO A 536 -21.77 19.93 24.14
CA PRO A 536 -22.40 20.78 25.14
C PRO A 536 -21.66 20.72 26.48
N HIS A 537 -21.42 21.88 27.09
CA HIS A 537 -20.84 21.95 28.43
C HIS A 537 -21.94 21.88 29.49
N SER A 538 -21.97 20.81 30.30
CA SER A 538 -23.06 20.55 31.24
C SER A 538 -23.06 21.39 32.53
N GLU A 539 -22.08 22.28 32.74
CA GLU A 539 -21.99 23.11 33.95
C GLU A 539 -22.72 24.46 33.81
N GLU A 540 -23.10 24.87 32.60
CA GLU A 540 -23.74 26.17 32.33
C GLU A 540 -25.23 26.08 31.99
N LEU A 541 -25.87 24.91 32.13
CA LEU A 541 -27.31 24.75 31.85
C LEU A 541 -28.21 25.69 32.68
N THR A 542 -27.77 26.09 33.88
CA THR A 542 -28.46 27.08 34.72
C THR A 542 -28.15 28.53 34.37
N GLN A 543 -27.06 28.78 33.62
CA GLN A 543 -26.62 30.12 33.20
C GLN A 543 -27.14 30.46 31.80
N VAL A 544 -27.32 29.45 30.94
CA VAL A 544 -27.99 29.56 29.64
C VAL A 544 -29.46 29.93 29.85
N ASP A 545 -30.17 29.40 30.85
CA ASP A 545 -31.52 29.87 31.21
C ASP A 545 -31.56 31.34 31.70
N LEU A 546 -30.44 31.87 32.19
CA LEU A 546 -30.28 33.27 32.61
C LEU A 546 -29.86 34.20 31.45
N GLU A 547 -29.07 33.72 30.49
CA GLU A 547 -28.72 34.46 29.27
C GLU A 547 -29.87 34.48 28.26
N LEU A 548 -30.68 33.42 28.22
CA LEU A 548 -31.94 33.36 27.47
C LEU A 548 -32.97 34.40 27.94
N LYS A 549 -32.89 34.83 29.21
CA LYS A 549 -33.65 35.97 29.74
C LYS A 549 -32.99 37.33 29.52
N ARG A 550 -31.71 37.37 29.10
CA ARG A 550 -30.94 38.62 28.87
C ARG A 550 -30.85 39.04 27.40
N GLN A 551 -31.15 38.15 26.46
CA GLN A 551 -31.21 38.44 25.02
C GLN A 551 -32.47 39.22 24.56
N GLU A 552 -33.08 40.02 25.43
CA GLU A 552 -34.09 41.03 25.06
C GLU A 552 -33.49 42.44 24.82
N VAL A 553 -32.17 42.60 24.85
CA VAL A 553 -31.54 43.91 24.60
C VAL A 553 -30.60 43.87 23.39
N PRO A 554 -30.80 44.74 22.39
CA PRO A 554 -29.93 44.85 21.24
C PRO A 554 -28.80 45.85 21.54
N ASP A 555 -27.56 45.40 21.68
CA ASP A 555 -26.44 46.27 21.36
C ASP A 555 -25.26 45.53 20.72
N ARG A 556 -24.64 46.26 19.79
CA ARG A 556 -23.74 45.80 18.72
C ARG A 556 -22.30 45.75 19.21
N SER A 557 -21.61 44.65 18.91
CA SER A 557 -20.31 44.65 18.19
C SER A 557 -19.71 43.24 18.20
N GLU A 558 -19.29 42.80 17.02
CA GLU A 558 -18.43 41.65 16.71
C GLU A 558 -19.06 40.24 16.75
N GLN A 559 -19.13 39.65 15.54
CA GLN A 559 -19.35 38.24 15.21
C GLN A 559 -20.72 37.65 15.59
N HIS A 560 -21.36 36.98 14.62
CA HIS A 560 -22.64 36.30 14.83
C HIS A 560 -22.53 35.32 16.02
N PRO A 561 -23.31 35.48 17.11
CA PRO A 561 -23.19 34.61 18.26
C PRO A 561 -23.62 33.20 17.91
N PHE A 562 -22.89 32.20 18.40
CA PHE A 562 -23.15 30.79 18.12
C PHE A 562 -24.59 30.38 18.51
N PRO A 563 -25.34 29.65 17.66
CA PRO A 563 -26.74 29.30 17.92
C PRO A 563 -26.88 28.15 18.93
N ILE A 564 -26.71 28.46 20.23
CA ILE A 564 -26.76 27.48 21.33
C ILE A 564 -28.10 26.74 21.39
N LYS A 565 -29.24 27.43 21.18
CA LYS A 565 -30.58 26.83 21.20
C LYS A 565 -30.71 25.70 20.16
N ALA A 566 -30.46 26.02 18.90
CA ALA A 566 -30.55 25.09 17.78
C ALA A 566 -29.54 23.93 17.94
N PHE A 567 -28.34 24.23 18.42
CA PHE A 567 -27.34 23.22 18.75
C PHE A 567 -27.81 22.23 19.83
N LEU A 568 -28.39 22.73 20.93
CA LEU A 568 -28.89 21.87 22.01
C LEU A 568 -30.10 21.04 21.59
N GLU A 569 -31.00 21.59 20.79
CA GLU A 569 -32.12 20.86 20.19
C GLU A 569 -31.62 19.74 19.27
N PHE A 570 -30.64 20.04 18.40
CA PHE A 570 -30.02 19.04 17.53
C PHE A 570 -29.38 17.88 18.32
N VAL A 571 -28.60 18.19 19.36
CA VAL A 571 -27.97 17.17 20.20
C VAL A 571 -29.01 16.34 20.98
N LYS A 572 -30.14 16.93 21.39
CA LYS A 572 -31.25 16.21 22.03
C LYS A 572 -31.93 15.25 21.05
N GLN A 573 -32.18 15.68 19.81
CA GLN A 573 -32.76 14.83 18.76
C GLN A 573 -31.84 13.66 18.39
N SER A 574 -30.54 13.94 18.23
CA SER A 574 -29.54 12.94 17.87
C SER A 574 -29.31 11.86 18.95
N LYS A 575 -29.64 12.14 20.22
CA LYS A 575 -29.58 11.17 21.32
C LYS A 575 -30.81 10.27 21.44
N HIS A 576 -31.94 10.64 20.84
CA HIS A 576 -33.15 9.81 20.83
C HIS A 576 -33.11 8.73 19.73
N GLU A 577 -32.40 8.97 18.62
CA GLU A 577 -32.26 8.00 17.51
C GLU A 577 -31.22 6.89 17.78
N SER A 578 -30.33 7.05 18.77
CA SER A 578 -29.29 6.05 19.09
C SER A 578 -29.80 4.86 19.93
N CYS A 579 -31.10 4.78 20.20
CA CYS A 579 -31.74 3.70 20.95
C CYS A 579 -32.42 2.61 20.10
N ASP A 580 -32.54 2.77 18.78
CA ASP A 580 -33.11 1.74 17.89
C ASP A 580 -32.05 1.19 16.92
N GLY A 581 -31.44 0.07 17.31
CA GLY A 581 -30.67 -0.78 16.38
C GLY A 581 -31.60 -1.56 15.44
N PRO A 582 -31.07 -2.14 14.35
CA PRO A 582 -31.87 -2.86 13.37
C PRO A 582 -32.56 -4.07 14.02
N ALA A 583 -33.89 -4.11 13.91
CA ALA A 583 -34.74 -5.17 14.44
C ALA A 583 -34.31 -6.55 13.90
N GLY A 584 -33.87 -7.40 14.81
CA GLY A 584 -33.47 -8.78 14.55
C GLY A 584 -33.13 -9.55 15.83
N LEU A 585 -34.19 -9.97 16.55
CA LEU A 585 -34.24 -11.09 17.50
C LEU A 585 -33.31 -11.07 18.74
N ASN A 586 -33.81 -10.54 19.87
CA ASN A 586 -34.05 -11.32 21.09
C ASN A 586 -34.46 -10.39 22.25
N SER A 587 -35.77 -10.32 22.47
CA SER A 587 -36.36 -9.92 23.75
C SER A 587 -35.94 -10.94 24.80
N TYR A 588 -35.21 -10.52 25.84
CA TYR A 588 -35.26 -11.05 27.22
C TYR A 588 -34.31 -10.21 28.09
N ASN A 589 -34.87 -9.23 28.83
CA ASN A 589 -34.44 -8.86 30.19
C ASN A 589 -35.29 -7.71 30.76
N SER A 590 -36.61 -7.88 30.68
CA SER A 590 -37.53 -7.23 31.62
C SER A 590 -37.96 -8.31 32.61
N MET A 591 -37.26 -8.40 33.73
CA MET A 591 -37.66 -9.07 34.99
C MET A 591 -36.40 -9.29 35.84
N ASN A 592 -36.07 -8.31 36.70
CA ASN A 592 -35.44 -8.53 38.01
C ASN A 592 -35.16 -7.18 38.66
N LEU A 593 -36.17 -6.67 39.39
CA LEU A 593 -36.01 -5.89 40.63
C LEU A 593 -37.41 -5.65 41.19
N LEU A 594 -38.00 -6.73 41.71
CA LEU A 594 -39.10 -6.66 42.65
C LEU A 594 -38.56 -7.00 44.04
N ASN A 595 -39.15 -6.31 45.02
CA ASN A 595 -39.14 -6.57 46.45
C ASN A 595 -37.96 -6.06 47.28
N THR A 596 -38.12 -4.84 47.78
CA THR A 596 -38.15 -4.69 49.26
C THR A 596 -39.27 -3.74 49.64
N GLN A 597 -40.10 -4.21 50.57
CA GLN A 597 -41.31 -3.60 51.10
C GLN A 597 -40.99 -2.27 51.79
N LEU A 598 -41.79 -1.23 51.50
CA LEU A 598 -41.87 -0.03 52.33
C LEU A 598 -43.16 -0.10 53.12
N ASP A 599 -43.01 -0.39 54.42
CA ASP A 599 -44.03 -0.08 55.42
C ASP A 599 -44.13 1.44 55.56
N GLU A 600 -45.33 1.96 55.33
CA GLU A 600 -45.76 3.27 55.77
C GLU A 600 -45.92 3.24 57.30
N ASN A 601 -45.09 3.99 58.03
CA ASN A 601 -45.49 4.82 59.18
C ASN A 601 -44.29 5.33 59.99
N GLY A 602 -44.22 6.65 60.18
CA GLY A 602 -43.53 7.27 61.32
C GLY A 602 -42.20 7.97 61.06
N MET A 603 -42.19 9.11 60.33
CA MET A 603 -41.15 10.14 60.46
C MET A 603 -41.76 11.53 60.21
N GLU A 604 -41.54 12.46 61.15
CA GLU A 604 -42.06 13.83 61.11
C GLU A 604 -41.37 14.68 60.01
N LEU A 605 -42.12 15.65 59.47
CA LEU A 605 -41.74 16.52 58.35
C LEU A 605 -40.41 17.28 58.56
N HIS A 606 -40.02 17.53 59.81
CA HIS A 606 -38.78 18.24 60.15
C HIS A 606 -37.51 17.38 59.95
N GLU A 607 -37.59 16.07 60.16
CA GLU A 607 -36.46 15.15 59.91
C GLU A 607 -36.25 14.90 58.41
N LYS A 608 -37.32 14.96 57.60
CA LYS A 608 -37.23 14.90 56.13
C LYS A 608 -36.51 16.11 55.52
N ILE A 609 -36.63 17.29 56.13
CA ILE A 609 -35.95 18.52 55.67
C ILE A 609 -34.45 18.46 55.99
N GLN A 610 -34.08 17.96 57.17
CA GLN A 610 -32.66 17.78 57.52
C GLN A 610 -31.98 16.68 56.69
N HIS A 611 -32.69 15.61 56.33
CA HIS A 611 -32.16 14.59 55.42
C HIS A 611 -32.04 15.08 53.96
N TRP A 612 -32.89 16.03 53.54
CA TRP A 612 -32.81 16.68 52.23
C TRP A 612 -31.64 17.68 52.15
N ASP A 613 -31.40 18.48 53.20
CA ASP A 613 -30.27 19.40 53.27
C ASP A 613 -28.92 18.65 53.36
N ALA A 614 -28.87 17.51 54.06
CA ALA A 614 -27.69 16.63 54.08
C ALA A 614 -27.45 15.92 52.74
N ALA A 615 -28.51 15.58 51.98
CA ALA A 615 -28.42 15.00 50.64
C ALA A 615 -27.99 16.04 49.57
N MET A 616 -28.38 17.31 49.74
CA MET A 616 -27.98 18.43 48.88
C MET A 616 -26.51 18.86 49.09
N GLN A 617 -25.91 18.53 50.23
CA GLN A 617 -24.48 18.79 50.50
C GLN A 617 -23.54 17.66 50.06
N GLY A 618 -24.05 16.64 49.35
CA GLY A 618 -23.24 15.63 48.69
C GLY A 618 -22.37 16.27 47.60
N LYS A 619 -21.04 16.24 47.77
CA LYS A 619 -20.04 16.68 46.77
C LYS A 619 -20.52 16.28 45.36
N PRO A 620 -20.51 17.20 44.37
CA PRO A 620 -21.03 16.90 43.04
C PRO A 620 -20.32 15.65 42.53
N LYS A 621 -21.08 14.57 42.33
CA LYS A 621 -20.57 13.39 41.61
C LYS A 621 -20.20 13.91 40.22
N LYS A 622 -18.90 14.09 39.97
CA LYS A 622 -18.37 14.46 38.65
C LYS A 622 -19.01 13.52 37.62
N LYS A 623 -19.95 14.04 36.83
CA LYS A 623 -20.40 13.34 35.62
C LYS A 623 -19.13 13.10 34.78
N LYS A 624 -18.96 11.87 34.28
CA LYS A 624 -17.79 11.50 33.47
C LYS A 624 -17.67 12.54 32.35
N ALA A 625 -16.52 13.21 32.26
CA ALA A 625 -16.21 14.10 31.16
C ALA A 625 -16.35 13.34 29.83
N HIS A 626 -16.82 14.02 28.78
CA HIS A 626 -16.85 13.42 27.46
C HIS A 626 -15.44 12.97 27.06
N ALA A 627 -15.31 11.72 26.60
CA ALA A 627 -14.03 11.10 26.29
C ALA A 627 -13.56 11.56 24.91
N GLY A 628 -12.50 12.36 24.83
CA GLY A 628 -11.95 12.88 23.59
C GLY A 628 -10.71 13.74 23.80
N VAL A 629 -10.04 14.15 22.72
CA VAL A 629 -8.85 15.01 22.78
C VAL A 629 -9.28 16.47 23.05
N GLY A 630 -9.36 16.83 24.33
CA GLY A 630 -9.91 18.09 24.83
C GLY A 630 -10.33 17.96 26.30
N PRO A 631 -11.15 18.87 26.85
CA PRO A 631 -11.80 19.99 26.20
C PRO A 631 -10.86 21.19 26.00
N TYR A 632 -10.90 21.80 24.81
CA TYR A 632 -10.30 23.11 24.55
C TYR A 632 -11.38 24.20 24.62
N ASN A 633 -11.03 25.36 25.17
CA ASN A 633 -11.89 26.54 25.11
C ASN A 633 -11.57 27.31 23.83
N ILE A 634 -12.56 27.48 22.96
CA ILE A 634 -12.46 28.23 21.70
C ILE A 634 -13.30 29.52 21.73
N ASP A 635 -13.58 30.02 22.94
CA ASP A 635 -14.31 31.27 23.17
C ASP A 635 -15.75 31.28 22.62
N ILE A 636 -16.35 30.09 22.44
CA ILE A 636 -17.77 29.92 22.12
C ILE A 636 -18.55 29.55 23.40
N PRO A 637 -19.48 30.39 23.89
CA PRO A 637 -20.25 30.11 25.10
C PRO A 637 -21.08 28.81 25.00
N GLY A 638 -21.19 28.06 26.11
CA GLY A 638 -22.03 26.85 26.20
C GLY A 638 -21.49 25.57 25.54
N VAL A 639 -20.36 25.63 24.83
CA VAL A 639 -19.75 24.46 24.16
C VAL A 639 -18.28 24.26 24.53
N ARG A 640 -17.82 23.02 24.45
CA ARG A 640 -16.41 22.65 24.52
C ARG A 640 -15.96 22.04 23.21
N PHE A 641 -14.76 22.39 22.76
CA PHE A 641 -14.19 21.86 21.54
C PHE A 641 -13.31 20.66 21.83
N TYR A 642 -13.49 19.60 21.04
CA TYR A 642 -12.66 18.40 21.07
C TYR A 642 -12.05 18.16 19.69
N LYS A 643 -10.73 17.94 19.63
CA LYS A 643 -10.04 17.69 18.37
C LYS A 643 -10.40 16.31 17.82
N ILE A 644 -10.50 16.19 16.50
CA ILE A 644 -10.51 14.88 15.86
C ILE A 644 -9.15 14.21 16.14
N PRO A 645 -9.12 12.95 16.63
CA PRO A 645 -7.87 12.26 16.90
C PRO A 645 -7.04 12.08 15.62
N HIS A 646 -5.81 12.61 15.62
CA HIS A 646 -4.91 12.44 14.48
C HIS A 646 -4.13 11.11 14.56
N LYS A 647 -3.96 10.42 13.43
CA LYS A 647 -3.25 9.11 13.36
C LYS A 647 -1.85 9.12 13.97
N ASP A 648 -1.09 10.20 13.75
CA ASP A 648 0.29 10.37 14.22
C ASP A 648 0.37 10.96 15.64
N GLY A 649 -0.76 11.04 16.34
CA GLY A 649 -0.88 11.48 17.73
C GLY A 649 -1.64 12.80 17.93
N GLU A 650 -2.13 13.00 19.14
CA GLU A 650 -3.10 14.03 19.55
C GLU A 650 -2.65 15.48 19.36
N GLN A 651 -1.34 15.73 19.27
CA GLN A 651 -0.77 17.07 19.10
C GLN A 651 -0.89 17.58 17.66
N ASN A 652 -1.01 16.68 16.68
CA ASN A 652 -1.13 17.04 15.27
C ASN A 652 -2.56 17.53 14.95
N ARG A 653 -2.68 18.34 13.90
CA ARG A 653 -3.98 18.89 13.44
C ARG A 653 -4.49 18.05 12.29
N VAL A 654 -5.79 17.75 12.30
CA VAL A 654 -6.45 17.13 11.15
C VAL A 654 -6.67 18.21 10.09
N GLY A 655 -6.13 18.00 8.88
CA GLY A 655 -6.28 18.94 7.76
C GLY A 655 -7.66 18.88 7.09
N SER A 656 -8.18 17.67 6.86
CA SER A 656 -9.53 17.46 6.31
C SER A 656 -10.20 16.23 6.93
N PRO A 657 -11.45 16.34 7.40
CA PRO A 657 -12.22 15.21 7.93
C PRO A 657 -12.67 14.23 6.83
N LEU A 658 -12.58 14.63 5.56
CA LEU A 658 -12.85 13.78 4.39
C LEU A 658 -11.58 13.14 3.82
N ALA A 659 -10.46 13.17 4.55
CA ALA A 659 -9.26 12.46 4.15
C ALA A 659 -9.43 10.94 4.30
N ARG A 660 -8.64 10.17 3.54
CA ARG A 660 -8.71 8.69 3.47
C ARG A 660 -8.79 8.01 4.85
N ASP A 661 -7.99 8.47 5.81
CA ASP A 661 -7.87 7.84 7.13
C ASP A 661 -9.15 8.00 7.97
N TYR A 662 -9.96 9.05 7.71
CA TYR A 662 -11.19 9.34 8.45
C TYR A 662 -12.45 8.90 7.70
N LEU A 663 -12.42 8.79 6.36
CA LEU A 663 -13.56 8.27 5.59
C LEU A 663 -13.98 6.87 6.01
N MET A 664 -13.04 6.04 6.48
CA MET A 664 -13.35 4.71 7.03
C MET A 664 -14.21 4.77 8.30
N ARG A 665 -14.13 5.87 9.06
CA ARG A 665 -14.96 6.14 10.25
C ARG A 665 -16.41 6.47 9.91
N SER A 666 -16.78 6.47 8.63
CA SER A 666 -18.19 6.49 8.24
C SER A 666 -18.85 5.12 8.41
N GLU A 667 -18.09 4.01 8.38
CA GLU A 667 -18.61 2.64 8.52
C GLU A 667 -19.01 2.29 9.94
N ASP A 668 -18.17 2.69 10.90
CA ASP A 668 -18.46 2.53 12.33
C ASP A 668 -19.48 3.56 12.83
N GLY A 669 -19.92 4.48 11.95
CA GLY A 669 -20.91 5.49 12.25
C GLY A 669 -20.38 6.66 13.08
N THR A 670 -19.07 6.75 13.31
CA THR A 670 -18.44 7.86 14.01
C THR A 670 -18.57 9.15 13.20
N LEU A 671 -18.31 9.10 11.89
CA LEU A 671 -18.44 10.22 10.96
C LEU A 671 -19.71 10.07 10.12
N LYS A 672 -20.71 10.94 10.31
CA LYS A 672 -21.98 10.89 9.56
C LYS A 672 -22.33 12.27 9.00
N ALA A 673 -23.17 12.30 7.96
CA ALA A 673 -23.86 13.52 7.58
C ALA A 673 -25.16 13.61 8.38
N SER A 674 -25.38 14.73 9.08
CA SER A 674 -26.53 14.92 9.96
C SER A 674 -27.85 15.03 9.20
N THR A 675 -27.85 15.65 8.01
CA THR A 675 -29.08 15.87 7.23
C THR A 675 -28.81 15.74 5.72
N GLY A 676 -29.80 15.22 5.00
CA GLY A 676 -29.84 15.24 3.54
C GLY A 676 -29.37 13.94 2.86
N SER A 677 -30.19 13.47 1.91
CA SER A 677 -29.84 12.36 1.00
C SER A 677 -28.57 12.69 0.20
N HIS A 678 -28.42 13.95 -0.22
CA HIS A 678 -27.27 14.44 -0.98
C HIS A 678 -25.93 14.33 -0.21
N ALA A 679 -25.89 14.71 1.07
CA ALA A 679 -24.67 14.69 1.87
C ALA A 679 -24.22 13.26 2.20
N ASN A 680 -25.15 12.36 2.54
CA ASN A 680 -24.84 10.95 2.74
C ASN A 680 -24.34 10.28 1.46
N ARG A 681 -24.95 10.59 0.31
CA ARG A 681 -24.49 10.13 -1.00
C ARG A 681 -23.10 10.68 -1.33
N ALA A 682 -22.83 11.96 -1.07
CA ALA A 682 -21.52 12.57 -1.28
C ALA A 682 -20.42 11.91 -0.43
N LEU A 683 -20.71 11.59 0.84
CA LEU A 683 -19.77 10.87 1.71
C LEU A 683 -19.47 9.47 1.19
N MET A 684 -20.51 8.75 0.74
CA MET A 684 -20.38 7.43 0.11
C MET A 684 -19.52 7.50 -1.16
N LEU A 685 -19.79 8.44 -2.08
CA LEU A 685 -19.01 8.62 -3.31
C LEU A 685 -17.55 8.96 -3.02
N GLY A 686 -17.30 9.82 -2.02
CA GLY A 686 -15.95 10.14 -1.55
C GLY A 686 -15.16 8.90 -1.11
N ARG A 687 -15.81 7.97 -0.41
CA ARG A 687 -15.23 6.66 -0.05
C ARG A 687 -14.92 5.82 -1.28
N LEU A 688 -15.89 5.64 -2.19
CA LEU A 688 -15.74 4.83 -3.41
C LEU A 688 -14.55 5.29 -4.27
N CYS A 689 -14.39 6.61 -4.42
CA CYS A 689 -13.35 7.23 -5.25
C CYS A 689 -11.96 7.27 -4.59
N SER A 690 -11.85 7.11 -3.27
CA SER A 690 -10.58 7.32 -2.54
C SER A 690 -9.48 6.35 -2.97
N TYR A 691 -9.82 5.08 -3.21
CA TYR A 691 -8.85 4.08 -3.64
C TYR A 691 -8.28 4.38 -5.04
N TRP A 692 -9.15 4.60 -6.03
CA TRP A 692 -8.73 4.87 -7.41
C TRP A 692 -7.90 6.16 -7.50
N LYS A 693 -8.34 7.25 -6.85
CA LYS A 693 -7.60 8.53 -6.83
C LYS A 693 -6.14 8.38 -6.43
N ASN A 694 -5.86 7.49 -5.47
CA ASN A 694 -4.51 7.27 -4.94
C ASN A 694 -3.66 6.30 -5.78
N ASN A 695 -4.29 5.33 -6.45
CA ASN A 695 -3.58 4.25 -7.14
C ASN A 695 -3.56 4.41 -8.67
N GLN A 696 -4.48 5.17 -9.28
CA GLN A 696 -4.64 5.29 -10.73
C GLN A 696 -3.33 5.62 -11.45
N LYS A 697 -2.53 6.58 -10.94
CA LYS A 697 -1.25 6.97 -11.57
C LYS A 697 -0.26 5.81 -11.63
N ARG A 698 -0.22 4.95 -10.60
CA ARG A 698 0.70 3.80 -10.53
C ARG A 698 0.23 2.64 -11.41
N ILE A 699 -1.08 2.46 -11.49
CA ILE A 699 -1.73 1.42 -12.32
C ILE A 699 -1.61 1.77 -13.80
N MET A 700 -1.92 3.02 -14.18
CA MET A 700 -1.83 3.50 -15.56
C MET A 700 -0.38 3.67 -16.04
N GLY A 701 0.56 3.89 -15.12
CA GLY A 701 2.00 3.96 -15.43
C GLY A 701 2.67 2.59 -15.59
N GLN A 702 1.90 1.48 -15.64
CA GLN A 702 2.45 0.16 -15.94
C GLN A 702 2.74 0.04 -17.44
N MET A 703 3.94 -0.42 -17.77
CA MET A 703 4.33 -0.66 -19.16
C MET A 703 3.69 -1.96 -19.67
N CYS A 704 2.75 -1.80 -20.60
CA CYS A 704 2.07 -2.91 -21.28
C CYS A 704 2.72 -3.14 -22.64
N VAL A 705 2.95 -4.40 -22.99
CA VAL A 705 3.48 -4.78 -24.31
C VAL A 705 2.55 -5.79 -24.95
N TRP A 706 2.00 -5.40 -26.10
CA TRP A 706 1.07 -6.22 -26.89
C TRP A 706 1.80 -6.98 -27.99
N MET A 707 1.42 -8.24 -28.17
CA MET A 707 2.06 -9.18 -29.09
C MET A 707 1.16 -9.49 -30.28
N ASN A 708 1.78 -9.60 -31.45
CA ASN A 708 1.11 -10.04 -32.67
C ASN A 708 0.94 -11.56 -32.70
N LYS A 709 0.04 -12.04 -33.58
CA LYS A 709 -0.21 -13.48 -33.77
C LYS A 709 1.05 -14.30 -34.08
N SER A 710 2.01 -13.74 -34.82
CA SER A 710 3.28 -14.40 -35.16
C SER A 710 4.25 -14.52 -33.97
N GLU A 711 4.07 -13.68 -32.96
CA GLU A 711 4.93 -13.60 -31.77
C GLU A 711 4.39 -14.47 -30.61
N LEU A 712 3.09 -14.76 -30.63
CA LEU A 712 2.43 -15.63 -29.66
C LEU A 712 2.86 -17.10 -29.81
N HIS A 713 2.97 -17.78 -28.66
CA HIS A 713 3.30 -19.20 -28.63
C HIS A 713 2.18 -20.05 -29.26
N LYS A 714 2.55 -21.16 -29.93
CA LYS A 714 1.60 -22.05 -30.64
C LYS A 714 0.54 -22.67 -29.72
N THR A 715 0.84 -22.86 -28.43
CA THR A 715 -0.15 -23.33 -27.45
C THR A 715 -1.31 -22.36 -27.31
N VAL A 716 -1.05 -21.06 -27.42
CA VAL A 716 -2.07 -20.02 -27.33
C VAL A 716 -2.89 -19.98 -28.62
N THR A 717 -2.22 -19.85 -29.77
CA THR A 717 -2.88 -19.64 -31.06
C THR A 717 -3.66 -20.86 -31.60
N ARG A 718 -3.37 -22.06 -31.10
CA ARG A 718 -4.11 -23.29 -31.44
C ARG A 718 -5.25 -23.63 -30.48
N HIS A 719 -5.38 -22.89 -29.38
CA HIS A 719 -6.41 -23.17 -28.39
C HIS A 719 -7.79 -22.75 -28.90
N SER A 720 -8.85 -23.45 -28.51
CA SER A 720 -10.24 -23.16 -28.95
C SER A 720 -10.72 -21.76 -28.56
N ASN A 721 -10.25 -21.27 -27.41
CA ASN A 721 -10.65 -19.98 -26.84
C ASN A 721 -9.74 -18.82 -27.30
N TYR A 722 -8.93 -19.02 -28.35
CA TYR A 722 -8.12 -17.95 -28.93
C TYR A 722 -8.98 -17.07 -29.84
N GLU A 723 -9.01 -15.77 -29.55
CA GLU A 723 -9.71 -14.77 -30.33
C GLU A 723 -8.72 -14.11 -31.30
N VAL A 724 -9.00 -14.16 -32.61
CA VAL A 724 -8.07 -13.63 -33.63
C VAL A 724 -7.90 -12.11 -33.51
N ASP A 725 -8.99 -11.41 -33.20
CA ASP A 725 -9.02 -9.95 -33.00
C ASP A 725 -8.71 -9.56 -31.54
N GLY A 726 -8.42 -10.54 -30.68
CA GLY A 726 -8.12 -10.32 -29.28
C GLY A 726 -6.69 -9.82 -29.06
N TRP A 727 -6.53 -8.93 -28.08
CA TRP A 727 -5.24 -8.43 -27.65
C TRP A 727 -4.65 -9.36 -26.60
N TYR A 728 -3.39 -9.72 -26.79
CA TYR A 728 -2.62 -10.55 -25.86
C TYR A 728 -1.29 -9.88 -25.60
N GLY A 729 -0.97 -9.67 -24.34
CA GLY A 729 0.22 -8.95 -23.93
C GLY A 729 0.73 -9.42 -22.58
N ALA A 730 1.73 -8.70 -22.08
CA ALA A 730 2.20 -8.90 -20.72
C ALA A 730 2.73 -7.60 -20.11
N ILE A 731 2.76 -7.59 -18.78
CA ILE A 731 3.41 -6.60 -17.94
C ILE A 731 4.57 -7.31 -17.24
N ILE A 732 5.72 -6.64 -17.21
CA ILE A 732 6.90 -7.09 -16.48
C ILE A 732 7.05 -6.24 -15.23
N PRO A 733 6.71 -6.78 -14.04
CA PRO A 733 6.85 -6.02 -12.79
C PRO A 733 8.31 -5.64 -12.53
N ARG A 734 8.54 -4.37 -12.20
CA ARG A 734 9.87 -3.82 -11.89
C ARG A 734 10.27 -4.17 -10.46
N ILE A 735 10.45 -5.46 -10.19
CA ILE A 735 10.72 -5.99 -8.85
C ILE A 735 12.17 -5.74 -8.44
N ILE A 736 12.35 -5.11 -7.29
CA ILE A 736 13.62 -5.09 -6.57
C ILE A 736 13.66 -6.33 -5.68
N THR A 737 14.46 -7.33 -6.06
CA THR A 737 14.45 -8.66 -5.43
C THR A 737 14.75 -8.63 -3.93
N ALA A 738 15.59 -7.71 -3.45
CA ALA A 738 15.78 -7.43 -2.03
C ALA A 738 15.64 -5.92 -1.76
N GLY A 739 14.41 -5.42 -1.80
CA GLY A 739 14.12 -3.98 -1.64
C GLY A 739 14.02 -3.49 -0.19
N THR A 740 14.04 -4.40 0.78
CA THR A 740 13.99 -4.09 2.22
C THR A 740 15.13 -4.76 2.97
N ILE A 741 15.42 -4.29 4.19
CA ILE A 741 16.44 -4.90 5.07
C ILE A 741 16.13 -6.36 5.44
N THR A 742 14.86 -6.77 5.35
CA THR A 742 14.42 -8.15 5.58
C THR A 742 14.53 -9.00 4.32
N ARG A 743 15.12 -8.44 3.24
CA ARG A 743 15.27 -9.04 1.91
C ARG A 743 13.96 -9.29 1.18
N ARG A 744 12.83 -8.74 1.65
CA ARG A 744 11.58 -8.80 0.89
C ARG A 744 11.70 -8.02 -0.40
N ALA A 745 11.11 -8.59 -1.45
CA ALA A 745 10.94 -7.91 -2.71
C ALA A 745 10.06 -6.67 -2.57
N VAL A 746 10.34 -5.65 -3.38
CA VAL A 746 9.56 -4.42 -3.42
C VAL A 746 9.17 -4.11 -4.86
N GLU A 747 7.87 -3.87 -5.06
CA GLU A 747 7.31 -3.29 -6.26
C GLU A 747 6.05 -2.48 -5.84
N PRO A 748 5.91 -1.19 -6.22
CA PRO A 748 4.89 -0.32 -5.63
C PRO A 748 3.42 -0.62 -5.99
N THR A 749 3.13 -1.42 -7.00
CA THR A 749 1.78 -1.61 -7.55
C THR A 749 1.26 -3.02 -7.27
N TRP A 750 1.97 -4.04 -7.72
CA TRP A 750 1.62 -5.46 -7.68
C TRP A 750 1.84 -6.07 -6.31
N LEU A 751 2.98 -5.79 -5.65
CA LEU A 751 3.26 -6.31 -4.30
C LEU A 751 2.47 -5.58 -3.21
N THR A 752 1.75 -4.52 -3.57
CA THR A 752 0.82 -3.80 -2.67
C THR A 752 -0.63 -3.88 -3.13
N ALA A 753 -0.91 -4.65 -4.18
CA ALA A 753 -2.23 -4.77 -4.78
C ALA A 753 -3.24 -5.29 -3.75
N SER A 754 -4.31 -4.54 -3.52
CA SER A 754 -5.38 -4.98 -2.64
C SER A 754 -6.28 -6.01 -3.34
N ASN A 755 -7.07 -6.73 -2.53
CA ASN A 755 -8.15 -7.56 -3.06
C ASN A 755 -9.33 -6.69 -3.52
N ALA A 756 -10.28 -7.28 -4.26
CA ALA A 756 -11.48 -6.60 -4.72
C ALA A 756 -12.42 -6.28 -3.55
N TYR A 757 -12.88 -5.04 -3.47
CA TYR A 757 -13.85 -4.56 -2.50
C TYR A 757 -15.00 -3.82 -3.17
N LYS A 758 -16.24 -4.10 -2.74
CA LYS A 758 -17.46 -3.51 -3.31
C LYS A 758 -17.56 -1.99 -3.11
N ASP A 759 -16.82 -1.45 -2.13
CA ASP A 759 -16.79 -0.03 -1.78
C ASP A 759 -15.59 0.71 -2.41
N ARG A 760 -14.87 0.12 -3.38
CA ARG A 760 -13.65 0.74 -3.94
C ARG A 760 -13.57 0.53 -5.45
N ILE A 761 -13.59 1.64 -6.19
CA ILE A 761 -13.39 1.65 -7.65
C ILE A 761 -11.99 1.12 -7.99
N GLY A 762 -11.89 0.19 -8.95
CA GLY A 762 -10.62 -0.34 -9.43
C GLY A 762 -9.85 -1.20 -8.41
N SER A 763 -10.52 -1.72 -7.38
CA SER A 763 -9.88 -2.62 -6.41
C SER A 763 -9.73 -4.06 -6.95
N GLU A 764 -10.37 -4.38 -8.07
CA GLU A 764 -10.32 -5.65 -8.79
C GLU A 764 -9.04 -5.86 -9.63
N LEU A 765 -8.05 -4.96 -9.51
CA LEU A 765 -6.79 -4.95 -10.26
C LEU A 765 -6.16 -6.34 -10.47
N LYS A 766 -6.05 -7.16 -9.41
CA LYS A 766 -5.45 -8.50 -9.50
C LYS A 766 -6.14 -9.36 -10.56
N SER A 767 -7.48 -9.33 -10.60
CA SER A 767 -8.28 -10.18 -11.48
C SER A 767 -8.20 -9.82 -12.96
N MET A 768 -7.62 -8.65 -13.26
CA MET A 768 -7.35 -8.22 -14.63
C MET A 768 -6.11 -8.90 -15.22
N ILE A 769 -5.26 -9.49 -14.36
CA ILE A 769 -4.21 -10.39 -14.81
C ILE A 769 -4.86 -11.74 -15.12
N GLN A 770 -4.92 -12.05 -16.41
CA GLN A 770 -5.61 -13.22 -16.94
C GLN A 770 -4.63 -14.06 -17.77
N SER A 771 -4.69 -15.37 -17.59
CA SER A 771 -3.84 -16.31 -18.31
C SER A 771 -4.19 -16.32 -19.80
N PRO A 772 -3.21 -16.40 -20.71
CA PRO A 772 -3.49 -16.58 -22.12
C PRO A 772 -4.20 -17.94 -22.36
N PRO A 773 -4.98 -18.08 -23.45
CA PRO A 773 -5.59 -19.35 -23.83
C PRO A 773 -4.60 -20.52 -23.80
N GLY A 774 -5.03 -21.64 -23.22
CA GLY A 774 -4.18 -22.81 -23.04
C GLY A 774 -3.27 -22.79 -21.81
N TYR A 775 -3.34 -21.76 -20.96
CA TYR A 775 -2.63 -21.67 -19.68
C TYR A 775 -3.60 -21.44 -18.50
N HIS A 776 -3.13 -21.73 -17.29
CA HIS A 776 -3.82 -21.48 -16.02
C HIS A 776 -2.80 -20.97 -14.98
N PHE A 777 -3.26 -20.17 -14.04
CA PHE A 777 -2.54 -19.90 -12.82
C PHE A 777 -2.71 -21.07 -11.85
N VAL A 778 -1.59 -21.52 -11.28
CA VAL A 778 -1.55 -22.50 -10.19
C VAL A 778 -0.82 -21.85 -9.03
N GLY A 779 -1.43 -21.81 -7.86
CA GLY A 779 -0.78 -21.22 -6.70
C GLY A 779 -1.55 -21.40 -5.41
N ALA A 780 -0.97 -20.94 -4.32
CA ALA A 780 -1.59 -21.05 -3.00
C ALA A 780 -1.13 -19.92 -2.09
N ASP A 781 -1.93 -19.65 -1.06
CA ASP A 781 -1.56 -18.82 0.09
C ASP A 781 -0.91 -19.71 1.16
N VAL A 782 0.24 -19.30 1.69
CA VAL A 782 0.90 -20.05 2.77
C VAL A 782 0.26 -19.68 4.11
N ASP A 783 -0.66 -20.52 4.56
CA ASP A 783 -1.40 -20.33 5.81
C ASP A 783 -0.48 -19.96 6.99
N SER A 784 -0.65 -18.73 7.49
CA SER A 784 0.01 -18.20 8.68
C SER A 784 1.54 -18.42 8.69
N GLN A 785 2.22 -18.24 7.54
CA GLN A 785 3.64 -18.53 7.34
C GLN A 785 4.52 -17.98 8.47
N GLU A 786 4.48 -16.67 8.71
CA GLU A 786 5.33 -16.01 9.70
C GLU A 786 5.02 -16.44 11.14
N LEU A 787 3.73 -16.67 11.44
CA LEU A 787 3.29 -17.14 12.74
C LEU A 787 3.77 -18.56 13.00
N TRP A 788 3.71 -19.44 11.99
CA TRP A 788 4.25 -20.79 12.08
C TRP A 788 5.76 -20.79 12.29
N ILE A 789 6.51 -19.95 11.56
CA ILE A 789 7.96 -19.79 11.76
C ILE A 789 8.25 -19.31 13.20
N ALA A 790 7.50 -18.35 13.70
CA ALA A 790 7.69 -17.87 15.07
C ALA A 790 7.35 -18.96 16.12
N ALA A 791 6.26 -19.69 15.91
CA ALA A 791 5.85 -20.80 16.77
C ALA A 791 6.87 -21.94 16.79
N VAL A 792 7.38 -22.34 15.62
CA VAL A 792 8.34 -23.45 15.50
C VAL A 792 9.71 -23.09 16.09
N LEU A 793 10.11 -21.82 16.07
CA LEU A 793 11.30 -21.34 16.79
C LEU A 793 11.14 -21.44 18.30
N GLY A 794 9.94 -21.14 18.81
CA GLY A 794 9.62 -21.32 20.23
C GLY A 794 9.64 -22.79 20.65
N ASP A 795 9.03 -23.66 19.85
CA ASP A 795 9.02 -25.11 20.06
C ASP A 795 10.44 -25.71 20.03
N ALA A 796 11.25 -25.30 19.07
CA ALA A 796 12.65 -25.70 18.94
C ALA A 796 13.51 -25.24 20.12
N TYR A 797 13.27 -24.03 20.64
CA TYR A 797 13.98 -23.51 21.81
C TYR A 797 13.55 -24.22 23.11
N PHE A 798 12.28 -24.62 23.22
CA PHE A 798 11.77 -25.25 24.44
C PHE A 798 12.20 -26.73 24.57
N MET A 799 11.81 -27.58 23.62
CA MET A 799 12.01 -29.04 23.72
C MET A 799 12.33 -29.73 22.38
N LYS A 800 12.40 -28.99 21.26
CA LYS A 800 12.59 -29.56 19.91
C LYS A 800 11.52 -30.57 19.51
N GLU A 801 10.28 -30.29 19.90
CA GLU A 801 9.12 -31.09 19.53
C GLU A 801 7.97 -30.18 19.13
N HIS A 802 7.18 -30.58 18.14
CA HIS A 802 6.09 -29.73 17.64
C HIS A 802 4.95 -29.59 18.64
N GLY A 803 4.43 -28.36 18.77
CA GLY A 803 3.29 -28.07 19.63
C GLY A 803 3.59 -28.19 21.13
N CYS A 804 4.87 -28.24 21.51
CA CYS A 804 5.28 -28.34 22.90
C CYS A 804 5.10 -27.02 23.67
N THR A 805 5.05 -25.89 22.97
CA THR A 805 4.69 -24.58 23.54
C THR A 805 3.22 -24.26 23.32
N ALA A 806 2.67 -23.39 24.18
CA ALA A 806 1.29 -22.91 24.03
C ALA A 806 1.05 -22.24 22.68
N LEU A 807 1.99 -21.44 22.17
CA LEU A 807 1.91 -20.84 20.84
C LEU A 807 1.96 -21.90 19.71
N GLY A 808 2.88 -22.86 19.81
CA GLY A 808 2.97 -24.00 18.89
C GLY A 808 1.66 -24.77 18.80
N TRP A 809 1.08 -25.11 19.96
CA TRP A 809 -0.19 -25.81 20.05
C TRP A 809 -1.35 -25.00 19.45
N MET A 810 -1.47 -23.71 19.81
CA MET A 810 -2.51 -22.82 19.26
C MET A 810 -2.41 -22.66 17.75
N THR A 811 -1.20 -22.73 17.19
CA THR A 811 -0.98 -22.60 15.74
C THR A 811 -1.30 -23.89 14.98
N LEU A 812 -1.02 -25.06 15.58
CA LEU A 812 -1.21 -26.37 14.94
C LEU A 812 -2.61 -26.96 15.12
N GLN A 813 -3.23 -26.75 16.29
CA GLN A 813 -4.50 -27.37 16.70
C GLN A 813 -5.56 -26.36 17.14
N GLY A 814 -5.25 -25.06 17.19
CA GLY A 814 -6.18 -24.04 17.63
C GLY A 814 -7.36 -23.87 16.67
N ASN A 815 -8.56 -24.12 17.16
CA ASN A 815 -9.82 -23.89 16.46
C ASN A 815 -10.45 -22.55 16.85
N LYS A 816 -11.15 -21.94 15.88
CA LYS A 816 -11.96 -20.73 16.08
C LYS A 816 -13.22 -21.02 16.90
N SER A 817 -13.88 -22.16 16.67
CA SER A 817 -15.10 -22.59 17.39
C SER A 817 -14.85 -22.68 18.89
N ASP A 818 -13.72 -23.26 19.27
CA ASP A 818 -13.39 -23.59 20.65
C ASP A 818 -12.66 -22.44 21.37
N LYS A 819 -12.57 -21.27 20.69
CA LYS A 819 -11.81 -20.07 21.09
C LYS A 819 -10.37 -20.36 21.50
N THR A 820 -9.80 -21.43 20.92
CA THR A 820 -8.43 -21.89 21.20
C THR A 820 -7.37 -21.27 20.33
N ASP A 821 -7.76 -20.68 19.19
CA ASP A 821 -6.81 -20.01 18.32
C ASP A 821 -6.26 -18.74 18.96
N LEU A 822 -5.04 -18.38 18.59
CA LEU A 822 -4.31 -17.22 19.13
C LEU A 822 -5.14 -15.93 19.11
N HIS A 823 -5.90 -15.68 18.04
CA HIS A 823 -6.67 -14.44 17.91
C HIS A 823 -7.89 -14.42 18.82
N SER A 824 -8.61 -15.53 18.93
CA SER A 824 -9.76 -15.62 19.86
C SER A 824 -9.32 -15.50 21.32
N LYS A 825 -8.17 -16.07 21.68
CA LYS A 825 -7.64 -15.94 23.04
C LYS A 825 -7.22 -14.50 23.37
N THR A 826 -6.54 -13.81 22.45
CA THR A 826 -6.22 -12.38 22.64
C THR A 826 -7.49 -11.52 22.70
N ALA A 827 -8.48 -11.81 21.86
CA ALA A 827 -9.78 -11.13 21.85
C ALA A 827 -10.49 -11.27 23.20
N GLU A 828 -10.46 -12.46 23.81
CA GLU A 828 -11.01 -12.71 25.14
C GLU A 828 -10.27 -11.93 26.24
N ILE A 829 -8.93 -11.88 26.21
CA ILE A 829 -8.12 -11.18 27.22
C ILE A 829 -8.34 -9.65 27.18
N THR A 830 -8.53 -9.10 25.98
CA THR A 830 -8.64 -7.66 25.75
C THR A 830 -10.08 -7.16 25.58
N ASP A 831 -11.04 -8.08 25.46
CA ASP A 831 -12.45 -7.80 25.24
C ASP A 831 -12.66 -6.93 23.99
N ILE A 832 -12.19 -7.45 22.85
CA ILE A 832 -12.31 -6.84 21.51
C ILE A 832 -12.74 -7.91 20.50
N SER A 833 -13.13 -7.49 19.29
CA SER A 833 -13.44 -8.42 18.20
C SER A 833 -12.19 -9.23 17.78
N ARG A 834 -12.41 -10.44 17.24
CA ARG A 834 -11.33 -11.30 16.75
C ARG A 834 -10.50 -10.63 15.66
N ASP A 835 -11.11 -9.84 14.78
CA ASP A 835 -10.40 -9.15 13.70
C ASP A 835 -9.53 -8.01 14.24
N HIS A 836 -10.01 -7.26 15.25
CA HIS A 836 -9.18 -6.29 15.96
C HIS A 836 -8.01 -6.98 16.69
N ALA A 837 -8.26 -8.12 17.33
CA ALA A 837 -7.22 -8.93 17.97
C ALA A 837 -6.20 -9.49 16.95
N LYS A 838 -6.63 -9.77 15.71
CA LYS A 838 -5.73 -10.14 14.62
C LYS A 838 -4.73 -9.01 14.34
N VAL A 839 -5.21 -7.79 14.11
CA VAL A 839 -4.35 -6.61 13.89
C VAL A 839 -3.39 -6.40 15.06
N LEU A 840 -3.89 -6.52 16.29
CA LEU A 840 -3.09 -6.36 17.50
C LEU A 840 -2.00 -7.44 17.64
N ASN A 841 -2.34 -8.71 17.40
CA ASN A 841 -1.39 -9.83 17.50
C ASN A 841 -0.25 -9.71 16.50
N TYR A 842 -0.54 -9.37 15.23
CA TYR A 842 0.53 -9.14 14.26
C TYR A 842 1.46 -8.02 14.72
N GLY A 843 0.92 -6.84 15.07
CA GLY A 843 1.76 -5.74 15.57
C GLY A 843 2.63 -6.16 16.77
N ARG A 844 2.06 -6.92 17.71
CA ARG A 844 2.73 -7.38 18.94
C ARG A 844 3.83 -8.41 18.69
N ILE A 845 3.61 -9.41 17.84
CA ILE A 845 4.60 -10.46 17.51
C ILE A 845 5.83 -9.81 16.85
N TYR A 846 5.63 -8.76 16.05
CA TYR A 846 6.73 -7.99 15.45
C TYR A 846 7.40 -6.98 16.40
N GLY A 847 7.21 -7.15 17.71
CA GLY A 847 7.94 -6.39 18.72
C GLY A 847 7.34 -5.01 19.04
N ALA A 848 6.09 -4.73 18.65
CA ALA A 848 5.41 -3.54 19.15
C ALA A 848 5.29 -3.60 20.67
N GLY A 849 5.58 -2.48 21.34
CA GLY A 849 5.56 -2.36 22.79
C GLY A 849 4.16 -2.08 23.34
N GLN A 850 4.04 -2.08 24.67
CA GLN A 850 2.77 -1.87 25.37
C GLN A 850 2.05 -0.58 24.96
N THR A 851 2.78 0.51 24.76
CA THR A 851 2.22 1.81 24.34
C THR A 851 1.54 1.77 22.98
N PHE A 852 1.97 0.86 22.09
CA PHE A 852 1.31 0.66 20.80
C PHE A 852 -0.04 -0.03 21.00
N ALA A 853 -0.09 -1.09 21.82
CA ALA A 853 -1.33 -1.78 22.14
C ALA A 853 -2.33 -0.86 22.86
N GLU A 854 -1.86 0.00 23.77
CA GLU A 854 -2.68 1.01 24.45
C GLU A 854 -3.41 1.90 23.45
N ARG A 855 -2.66 2.51 22.52
CA ARG A 855 -3.22 3.37 21.46
C ARG A 855 -4.18 2.61 20.57
N LEU A 856 -3.84 1.38 20.18
CA LEU A 856 -4.66 0.57 19.28
C LEU A 856 -5.99 0.18 19.96
N LEU A 857 -5.95 -0.18 21.25
CA LEU A 857 -7.15 -0.50 22.04
C LEU A 857 -8.07 0.72 22.17
N GLN A 858 -7.50 1.91 22.39
CA GLN A 858 -8.26 3.18 22.39
C GLN A 858 -8.84 3.51 21.01
N GLN A 859 -8.14 3.18 19.93
CA GLN A 859 -8.64 3.38 18.56
C GLN A 859 -9.77 2.42 18.19
N PHE A 860 -9.78 1.21 18.76
CA PHE A 860 -10.83 0.23 18.53
C PHE A 860 -12.05 0.45 19.42
N ASN A 861 -11.87 1.09 20.58
CA ASN A 861 -12.94 1.42 21.49
C ASN A 861 -12.71 2.82 22.07
N THR A 862 -13.45 3.80 21.55
CA THR A 862 -13.32 5.21 21.98
C THR A 862 -13.83 5.46 23.40
N GLN A 863 -14.61 4.54 23.98
CA GLN A 863 -15.08 4.62 25.36
C GLN A 863 -14.03 4.16 26.39
N LEU A 864 -12.94 3.53 25.94
CA LEU A 864 -11.90 2.97 26.80
C LEU A 864 -10.97 4.07 27.31
N THR A 865 -10.92 4.27 28.63
CA THR A 865 -10.03 5.29 29.22
C THR A 865 -8.56 4.92 29.06
N GLU A 866 -7.65 5.90 29.09
CA GLU A 866 -6.19 5.64 29.01
C GLU A 866 -5.70 4.69 30.11
N GLN A 867 -6.23 4.84 31.34
CA GLN A 867 -5.89 3.96 32.45
C GLN A 867 -6.38 2.53 32.24
N GLU A 868 -7.59 2.35 31.72
CA GLU A 868 -8.13 1.03 31.40
C GLU A 868 -7.40 0.39 30.22
N ALA A 869 -7.07 1.16 29.18
CA ALA A 869 -6.29 0.70 28.04
C ALA A 869 -4.90 0.24 28.49
N LYS A 870 -4.23 1.02 29.35
CA LYS A 870 -2.95 0.66 29.98
C LYS A 870 -3.04 -0.61 30.80
N ARG A 871 -4.11 -0.77 31.60
CA ARG A 871 -4.33 -1.99 32.39
C ARG A 871 -4.58 -3.21 31.50
N LYS A 872 -5.45 -3.09 30.49
CA LYS A 872 -5.76 -4.17 29.53
C LYS A 872 -4.51 -4.57 28.73
N ALA A 873 -3.75 -3.60 28.22
CA ALA A 873 -2.50 -3.84 27.52
C ALA A 873 -1.47 -4.53 28.43
N ALA A 874 -1.24 -4.01 29.65
CA ALA A 874 -0.31 -4.62 30.60
C ALA A 874 -0.69 -6.08 30.94
N ASN A 875 -1.97 -6.35 31.17
CA ASN A 875 -2.46 -7.70 31.43
C ASN A 875 -2.22 -8.62 30.22
N MET A 876 -2.54 -8.15 29.01
CA MET A 876 -2.29 -8.90 27.77
C MET A 876 -0.81 -9.24 27.61
N TYR A 877 0.11 -8.28 27.74
CA TYR A 877 1.56 -8.55 27.62
C TYR A 877 2.07 -9.49 28.71
N LYS A 878 1.55 -9.38 29.94
CA LYS A 878 1.91 -10.29 31.02
C LYS A 878 1.48 -11.73 30.74
N GLN A 879 0.29 -11.95 30.19
CA GLN A 879 -0.20 -13.30 29.86
C GLN A 879 0.43 -13.88 28.58
N THR A 880 0.79 -13.02 27.62
CA THR A 880 1.33 -13.45 26.33
C THR A 880 2.86 -13.49 26.32
N LYS A 881 3.51 -12.33 26.43
CA LYS A 881 4.98 -12.20 26.42
C LYS A 881 5.62 -12.70 27.71
N GLY A 882 4.95 -12.51 28.85
CA GLY A 882 5.43 -12.94 30.16
C GLY A 882 6.19 -11.86 30.93
N GLN A 883 7.00 -12.28 31.91
CA GLN A 883 7.85 -11.42 32.74
C GLN A 883 9.34 -11.72 32.46
N ARG A 884 10.22 -10.74 32.72
CA ARG A 884 11.68 -10.96 32.60
C ARG A 884 12.27 -11.43 33.93
N ASN A 885 13.11 -12.45 33.89
CA ASN A 885 13.90 -12.90 35.03
C ASN A 885 15.19 -12.06 35.19
N SER A 886 16.00 -12.35 36.21
CA SER A 886 17.30 -11.69 36.45
C SER A 886 18.31 -11.88 35.30
N GLN A 887 18.13 -12.93 34.49
CA GLN A 887 18.94 -13.22 33.30
C GLN A 887 18.40 -12.53 32.03
N LYS A 888 17.41 -11.64 32.17
CA LYS A 888 16.72 -10.92 31.09
C LYS A 888 15.91 -11.80 30.13
N GLU A 889 15.64 -13.06 30.47
CA GLU A 889 14.81 -13.97 29.68
C GLU A 889 13.32 -13.87 30.08
N TRP A 890 12.45 -14.05 29.11
CA TRP A 890 11.00 -14.05 29.31
C TRP A 890 10.52 -15.40 29.87
N PHE A 891 9.60 -15.37 30.82
CA PHE A 891 8.96 -16.55 31.39
C PHE A 891 7.47 -16.31 31.74
N GLY A 892 6.71 -17.40 31.82
CA GLY A 892 5.32 -17.41 32.31
C GLY A 892 4.24 -16.93 31.31
N GLY A 893 4.62 -16.47 30.13
CA GLY A 893 3.67 -16.12 29.06
C GLY A 893 3.54 -17.21 28.00
N THR A 894 2.45 -17.17 27.22
CA THR A 894 2.20 -18.13 26.12
C THR A 894 3.27 -18.11 25.03
N GLU A 895 3.99 -17.00 24.87
CA GLU A 895 4.96 -16.73 23.80
C GLU A 895 6.38 -16.48 24.31
N SER A 896 6.63 -16.66 25.61
CA SER A 896 7.92 -16.35 26.22
C SER A 896 9.08 -17.07 25.53
N PHE A 897 8.93 -18.36 25.22
CA PHE A 897 9.96 -19.16 24.54
C PHE A 897 10.27 -18.66 23.12
N MET A 898 9.25 -18.23 22.36
CA MET A 898 9.43 -17.61 21.05
C MET A 898 10.26 -16.32 21.18
N PHE A 899 9.90 -15.42 22.10
CA PHE A 899 10.67 -14.18 22.29
C PHE A 899 12.10 -14.43 22.75
N ASN A 900 12.34 -15.45 23.59
CA ASN A 900 13.70 -15.83 23.98
C ASN A 900 14.51 -16.34 22.79
N ALA A 901 13.92 -17.19 21.94
CA ALA A 901 14.55 -17.67 20.72
C ALA A 901 14.91 -16.52 19.77
N LEU A 902 13.96 -15.60 19.53
CA LEU A 902 14.16 -14.46 18.65
C LEU A 902 15.19 -13.46 19.20
N GLU A 903 15.13 -13.12 20.49
CA GLU A 903 16.09 -12.21 21.13
C GLU A 903 17.49 -12.82 21.20
N LYS A 904 17.63 -14.15 21.36
CA LYS A 904 18.92 -14.85 21.31
C LYS A 904 19.58 -14.70 19.94
N ILE A 905 18.81 -14.87 18.86
CA ILE A 905 19.33 -14.67 17.49
C ILE A 905 19.66 -13.18 17.26
N ALA A 906 18.73 -12.29 17.62
CA ALA A 906 18.86 -10.85 17.38
C ALA A 906 20.00 -10.17 18.15
N ASN A 907 20.43 -10.73 19.29
CA ASN A 907 21.54 -10.22 20.10
C ASN A 907 22.86 -10.97 19.88
N SER A 908 22.88 -11.99 19.00
CA SER A 908 24.15 -12.64 18.62
C SER A 908 25.07 -11.64 17.91
N GLU A 909 26.39 -11.85 17.99
CA GLU A 909 27.38 -10.93 17.42
C GLU A 909 27.18 -10.70 15.91
N ALA A 910 26.85 -11.76 15.19
CA ALA A 910 26.48 -11.75 13.78
C ALA A 910 25.10 -12.42 13.58
N PRO A 911 23.99 -11.66 13.71
CA PRO A 911 22.65 -12.21 13.58
C PRO A 911 22.43 -12.83 12.20
N VAL A 912 22.01 -14.09 12.19
CA VAL A 912 21.71 -14.89 10.99
C VAL A 912 20.31 -15.48 11.05
N THR A 913 19.71 -15.72 9.88
CA THR A 913 18.49 -16.52 9.81
C THR A 913 18.79 -17.98 10.19
N PRO A 914 17.88 -18.66 10.90
CA PRO A 914 18.12 -20.01 11.42
C PRO A 914 18.18 -21.09 10.32
N VAL A 915 17.55 -20.87 9.16
CA VAL A 915 17.46 -21.87 8.09
C VAL A 915 18.61 -21.76 7.10
N LEU A 916 18.71 -20.62 6.38
CA LEU A 916 19.72 -20.43 5.33
C LEU A 916 21.00 -19.71 5.80
N GLY A 917 21.06 -19.27 7.07
CA GLY A 917 22.25 -18.60 7.60
C GLY A 917 22.47 -17.19 7.04
N CYS A 918 21.41 -16.53 6.54
CA CYS A 918 21.50 -15.20 5.93
C CYS A 918 21.77 -14.15 7.00
N ARG A 919 22.82 -13.33 6.86
CA ARG A 919 23.16 -12.27 7.83
C ARG A 919 22.26 -11.03 7.70
N ILE A 920 22.07 -10.33 8.81
CA ILE A 920 21.38 -9.03 8.85
C ILE A 920 22.20 -7.94 8.12
N SER A 921 21.54 -6.84 7.75
CA SER A 921 22.23 -5.64 7.27
C SER A 921 23.25 -5.16 8.32
N LYS A 922 24.44 -4.77 7.85
CA LYS A 922 25.52 -4.14 8.64
C LYS A 922 24.98 -3.00 9.49
N ALA A 923 24.02 -2.23 8.96
CA ALA A 923 23.41 -1.10 9.66
C ALA A 923 22.66 -1.49 10.96
N LEU A 924 22.38 -2.77 11.19
CA LEU A 924 21.65 -3.26 12.37
C LEU A 924 22.44 -4.30 13.18
N GLU A 925 23.67 -4.61 12.81
CA GLU A 925 24.47 -5.56 13.60
C GLU A 925 24.81 -4.96 14.97
N PRO A 926 24.74 -5.76 16.06
CA PRO A 926 24.99 -5.27 17.41
C PRO A 926 26.33 -4.56 17.58
N ARG A 927 27.36 -4.92 16.81
CA ARG A 927 28.66 -4.23 16.86
C ARG A 927 28.58 -2.75 16.47
N TYR A 928 27.64 -2.34 15.61
CA TYR A 928 27.54 -0.97 15.10
C TYR A 928 26.37 -0.17 15.70
N VAL A 929 25.32 -0.84 16.19
CA VAL A 929 24.16 -0.18 16.83
C VAL A 929 24.09 -0.40 18.33
N LEU A 930 24.92 -1.28 18.89
CA LEU A 930 24.91 -1.65 20.31
C LEU A 930 23.51 -2.16 20.72
N ASP A 931 22.89 -1.51 21.71
CA ASP A 931 21.58 -1.87 22.24
C ASP A 931 20.40 -1.24 21.49
N ASP A 932 20.66 -0.39 20.48
CA ASP A 932 19.61 0.27 19.71
C ASP A 932 18.95 -0.68 18.68
N PHE A 933 17.71 -0.34 18.32
CA PHE A 933 16.90 -1.02 17.30
C PHE A 933 16.62 -2.52 17.53
N LEU A 934 16.69 -3.02 18.78
CA LEU A 934 16.37 -4.43 19.09
C LEU A 934 15.02 -4.90 18.52
N THR A 935 13.98 -4.05 18.58
CA THR A 935 12.67 -4.38 18.01
C THR A 935 12.74 -4.64 16.50
N SER A 936 13.53 -3.84 15.78
CA SER A 936 13.77 -4.02 14.35
C SER A 936 14.56 -5.32 14.07
N ARG A 937 15.54 -5.66 14.92
CA ARG A 937 16.31 -6.91 14.79
C ARG A 937 15.43 -8.15 15.03
N VAL A 938 14.60 -8.13 16.08
CA VAL A 938 13.65 -9.23 16.38
C VAL A 938 12.65 -9.43 15.25
N ASN A 939 12.08 -8.34 14.73
CA ASN A 939 11.18 -8.39 13.58
C ASN A 939 11.90 -8.95 12.33
N TRP A 940 13.16 -8.54 12.12
CA TRP A 940 13.97 -9.02 11.01
C TRP A 940 14.16 -10.54 11.04
N VAL A 941 14.34 -11.17 12.21
CA VAL A 941 14.53 -12.63 12.30
C VAL A 941 13.34 -13.37 11.66
N VAL A 942 12.10 -13.01 12.00
CA VAL A 942 10.91 -13.66 11.44
C VAL A 942 10.72 -13.33 9.97
N GLN A 943 10.75 -12.04 9.61
CA GLN A 943 10.48 -11.59 8.24
C GLN A 943 11.54 -12.06 7.25
N SER A 944 12.81 -12.07 7.64
CA SER A 944 13.91 -12.56 6.81
C SER A 944 13.86 -14.09 6.69
N SER A 945 13.43 -14.81 7.74
CA SER A 945 13.18 -16.26 7.64
C SER A 945 12.00 -16.58 6.72
N ALA A 946 10.98 -15.73 6.65
CA ALA A 946 9.90 -15.87 5.68
C ALA A 946 10.39 -15.72 4.23
N VAL A 947 11.39 -14.88 3.98
CA VAL A 947 12.05 -14.79 2.67
C VAL A 947 12.86 -16.05 2.35
N ASP A 948 13.52 -16.65 3.35
CA ASP A 948 14.17 -17.96 3.18
C ASP A 948 13.16 -19.02 2.73
N TYR A 949 11.96 -19.01 3.32
CA TYR A 949 10.87 -19.90 2.94
C TYR A 949 10.47 -19.71 1.47
N LEU A 950 10.28 -18.45 1.05
CA LEU A 950 9.95 -18.14 -0.34
C LEU A 950 11.04 -18.61 -1.30
N HIS A 951 12.32 -18.34 -1.00
CA HIS A 951 13.42 -18.80 -1.84
C HIS A 951 13.48 -20.33 -1.96
N LEU A 952 13.30 -21.06 -0.85
CA LEU A 952 13.21 -22.52 -0.87
C LEU A 952 12.03 -23.00 -1.73
N MET A 953 10.87 -22.35 -1.64
CA MET A 953 9.72 -22.67 -2.49
C MET A 953 10.03 -22.46 -3.98
N LEU A 954 10.60 -21.31 -4.36
CA LEU A 954 10.92 -20.99 -5.75
C LEU A 954 11.93 -21.97 -6.33
N VAL A 955 13.00 -22.28 -5.57
CA VAL A 955 14.03 -23.23 -5.99
C VAL A 955 13.48 -24.65 -6.14
N CYS A 956 12.67 -25.11 -5.18
CA CYS A 956 12.07 -26.44 -5.24
C CYS A 956 11.06 -26.55 -6.39
N MET A 957 10.19 -25.56 -6.58
CA MET A 957 9.25 -25.55 -7.70
C MET A 957 9.99 -25.52 -9.03
N ARG A 958 11.01 -24.68 -9.19
CA ARG A 958 11.83 -24.66 -10.42
C ARG A 958 12.45 -26.03 -10.70
N TRP A 959 12.97 -26.71 -9.68
CA TRP A 959 13.47 -28.08 -9.81
C TRP A 959 12.37 -29.04 -10.26
N LEU A 960 11.19 -29.04 -9.63
CA LEU A 960 10.09 -29.92 -10.02
C LEU A 960 9.55 -29.63 -11.43
N LEU A 961 9.57 -28.37 -11.86
CA LEU A 961 9.15 -27.98 -13.21
C LEU A 961 10.14 -28.47 -14.29
N SER A 962 11.44 -28.39 -14.03
CA SER A 962 12.50 -28.74 -14.98
C SER A 962 12.98 -30.19 -14.90
N SER A 963 12.68 -30.90 -13.80
CA SER A 963 13.22 -32.22 -13.52
C SER A 963 12.79 -33.27 -14.55
N SER A 964 13.76 -34.04 -15.03
CA SER A 964 13.51 -35.23 -15.83
C SER A 964 12.72 -36.30 -15.06
N ALA A 965 12.79 -36.31 -13.72
CA ALA A 965 12.04 -37.22 -12.87
C ALA A 965 10.52 -36.93 -12.89
N THR A 966 10.13 -35.66 -13.10
CA THR A 966 8.73 -35.30 -13.32
C THR A 966 8.34 -35.42 -14.79
N GLY A 967 9.29 -35.57 -15.73
CA GLY A 967 9.01 -35.58 -17.16
C GLY A 967 8.72 -34.18 -17.73
N GLY A 968 9.10 -33.13 -16.99
CA GLY A 968 8.85 -31.74 -17.34
C GLY A 968 7.41 -31.31 -17.09
N ILE A 969 7.24 -30.19 -16.37
CA ILE A 969 5.96 -29.49 -16.23
C ILE A 969 6.14 -28.14 -16.92
N ASN A 970 5.34 -27.88 -17.94
CA ASN A 970 5.45 -26.62 -18.68
C ASN A 970 4.80 -25.48 -17.89
N GLY A 971 5.61 -24.76 -17.12
CA GLY A 971 5.18 -23.58 -16.39
C GLY A 971 6.34 -22.69 -15.98
N ARG A 972 6.02 -21.50 -15.48
CA ARG A 972 6.98 -20.51 -15.00
C ARG A 972 6.46 -19.76 -13.79
N PHE A 973 7.37 -19.15 -13.04
CA PHE A 973 7.01 -18.20 -11.99
C PHE A 973 6.25 -17.00 -12.59
N CYS A 974 5.13 -16.64 -11.96
CA CYS A 974 4.31 -15.49 -12.35
C CYS A 974 4.57 -14.33 -11.39
N VAL A 975 4.18 -14.47 -10.13
CA VAL A 975 4.37 -13.45 -9.09
C VAL A 975 4.22 -14.07 -7.71
N SER A 976 4.81 -13.43 -6.70
CA SER A 976 4.51 -13.71 -5.30
C SER A 976 4.07 -12.42 -4.64
N ILE A 977 2.88 -12.42 -4.01
CA ILE A 977 2.27 -11.23 -3.40
C ILE A 977 1.96 -11.57 -1.94
N HIS A 978 2.60 -10.89 -1.00
CA HIS A 978 2.54 -11.25 0.42
C HIS A 978 2.99 -12.72 0.61
N ASP A 979 2.10 -13.59 1.10
CA ASP A 979 2.35 -15.00 1.35
C ASP A 979 1.81 -15.91 0.23
N GLU A 980 1.29 -15.30 -0.86
CA GLU A 980 0.81 -16.00 -2.05
C GLU A 980 1.96 -16.23 -3.04
N VAL A 981 2.01 -17.42 -3.63
CA VAL A 981 2.92 -17.74 -4.74
C VAL A 981 2.13 -18.29 -5.92
N ARG A 982 2.27 -17.66 -7.09
CA ARG A 982 1.51 -18.00 -8.31
C ARG A 982 2.46 -18.37 -9.44
N TYR A 983 2.11 -19.43 -10.17
CA TYR A 983 2.81 -19.93 -11.34
C TYR A 983 1.86 -19.93 -12.55
N LEU A 984 2.38 -19.59 -13.73
CA LEU A 984 1.64 -19.72 -14.98
C LEU A 984 2.01 -21.07 -15.61
N VAL A 985 1.03 -21.95 -15.80
CA VAL A 985 1.25 -23.35 -16.20
C VAL A 985 0.38 -23.69 -17.41
N ALA A 986 0.91 -24.48 -18.34
CA ALA A 986 0.12 -25.00 -19.45
C ALA A 986 -1.03 -25.89 -18.94
N THR A 987 -2.20 -25.76 -19.57
CA THR A 987 -3.43 -26.46 -19.18
C THR A 987 -3.28 -27.96 -18.96
N PRO A 988 -2.54 -28.72 -19.80
CA PRO A 988 -2.37 -30.17 -19.58
C PRO A 988 -1.61 -30.52 -18.30
N ASP A 989 -0.78 -29.61 -17.79
CA ASP A 989 0.11 -29.85 -16.67
C ASP A 989 -0.39 -29.20 -15.35
N ARG A 990 -1.53 -28.51 -15.36
CA ARG A 990 -2.05 -27.74 -14.22
C ARG A 990 -2.19 -28.55 -12.92
N TYR A 991 -2.72 -29.77 -12.98
CA TYR A 991 -2.88 -30.64 -11.80
C TYR A 991 -1.56 -31.23 -11.33
N ARG A 992 -0.62 -31.49 -12.26
CA ARG A 992 0.74 -31.94 -11.93
C ARG A 992 1.52 -30.82 -11.23
N ALA A 993 1.36 -29.58 -11.67
CA ALA A 993 1.92 -28.41 -11.00
C ALA A 993 1.29 -28.17 -9.62
N ALA A 994 -0.01 -28.42 -9.45
CA ALA A 994 -0.66 -28.36 -8.14
C ALA A 994 -0.09 -29.39 -7.16
N LEU A 995 0.14 -30.62 -7.62
CA LEU A 995 0.83 -31.64 -6.83
C LEU A 995 2.27 -31.25 -6.52
N ALA A 996 2.99 -30.70 -7.50
CA ALA A 996 4.35 -30.23 -7.30
C ALA A 996 4.41 -29.14 -6.21
N LEU A 997 3.45 -28.21 -6.20
CA LEU A 997 3.38 -27.14 -5.20
C LEU A 997 3.08 -27.69 -3.79
N GLN A 998 2.21 -28.70 -3.67
CA GLN A 998 1.98 -29.41 -2.42
C GLN A 998 3.26 -30.09 -1.89
N VAL A 999 3.97 -30.79 -2.77
CA VAL A 999 5.27 -31.43 -2.45
C VAL A 999 6.30 -30.37 -2.06
N THR A 1000 6.35 -29.24 -2.75
CA THR A 1000 7.25 -28.14 -2.40
C THR A 1000 7.00 -27.65 -0.97
N ASN A 1001 5.76 -27.39 -0.57
CA ASN A 1001 5.48 -26.94 0.79
C ASN A 1001 5.86 -27.97 1.86
N LEU A 1002 5.61 -29.26 1.59
CA LEU A 1002 6.06 -30.36 2.44
C LEU A 1002 7.58 -30.34 2.63
N LEU A 1003 8.35 -30.28 1.53
CA LEU A 1003 9.82 -30.30 1.58
C LEU A 1003 10.39 -29.04 2.23
N VAL A 1004 9.83 -27.86 1.94
CA VAL A 1004 10.26 -26.59 2.54
C VAL A 1004 10.03 -26.60 4.05
N ARG A 1005 8.86 -27.04 4.52
CA ARG A 1005 8.60 -27.14 5.97
C ARG A 1005 9.47 -28.20 6.64
N ALA A 1006 9.69 -29.34 5.98
CA ALA A 1006 10.61 -30.36 6.47
C ALA A 1006 12.04 -29.82 6.62
N MET A 1007 12.53 -29.01 5.65
CA MET A 1007 13.82 -28.34 5.72
C MET A 1007 13.93 -27.39 6.92
N PHE A 1008 12.92 -26.54 7.14
CA PHE A 1008 12.87 -25.65 8.31
C PHE A 1008 12.97 -26.41 9.63
N VAL A 1009 12.16 -27.47 9.76
CA VAL A 1009 12.10 -28.29 10.96
C VAL A 1009 13.41 -29.05 11.19
N HIS A 1010 14.00 -29.60 10.13
CA HIS A 1010 15.29 -30.28 10.17
C HIS A 1010 16.42 -29.34 10.65
N ARG A 1011 16.52 -28.13 10.08
CA ARG A 1011 17.51 -27.11 10.47
C ARG A 1011 17.36 -26.64 11.92
N LEU A 1012 16.14 -26.69 12.46
CA LEU A 1012 15.86 -26.39 13.87
C LEU A 1012 16.11 -27.60 14.80
N GLY A 1013 16.55 -28.74 14.27
CA GLY A 1013 16.93 -29.92 15.03
C GLY A 1013 15.76 -30.84 15.39
N MET A 1014 14.65 -30.77 14.66
CA MET A 1014 13.48 -31.62 14.82
C MET A 1014 13.40 -32.64 13.67
N GLN A 1015 12.83 -33.82 13.92
CA GLN A 1015 12.92 -34.99 13.01
C GLN A 1015 11.58 -35.46 12.46
N ASP A 1016 10.49 -34.71 12.64
CA ASP A 1016 9.17 -35.06 12.09
C ASP A 1016 8.32 -33.79 11.92
N LEU A 1017 7.32 -33.83 11.06
CA LEU A 1017 6.46 -32.69 10.71
C LEU A 1017 4.97 -33.03 10.95
N PRO A 1018 4.16 -32.12 11.52
CA PRO A 1018 2.72 -32.33 11.60
C PRO A 1018 2.07 -32.27 10.20
N GLN A 1019 1.21 -33.24 9.90
CA GLN A 1019 0.53 -33.31 8.60
C GLN A 1019 -0.36 -32.09 8.32
N SER A 1020 -0.92 -31.45 9.35
CA SER A 1020 -1.78 -30.27 9.22
C SER A 1020 -1.08 -29.07 8.57
N VAL A 1021 0.25 -28.99 8.68
CA VAL A 1021 1.05 -27.93 8.05
C VAL A 1021 1.80 -28.41 6.81
N ALA A 1022 1.99 -29.72 6.67
CA ALA A 1022 2.74 -30.32 5.56
C ALA A 1022 2.15 -29.98 4.18
N PHE A 1023 0.84 -29.90 4.08
CA PHE A 1023 0.12 -29.60 2.84
C PHE A 1023 -0.65 -28.28 2.97
N PHE A 1024 -0.80 -27.58 1.86
CA PHE A 1024 -1.70 -26.43 1.77
C PHE A 1024 -3.14 -26.87 2.00
N SER A 1025 -3.93 -25.99 2.63
CA SER A 1025 -5.37 -26.15 2.77
C SER A 1025 -6.05 -26.36 1.41
N ALA A 1026 -5.68 -25.56 0.41
CA ALA A 1026 -6.05 -25.75 -0.98
C ALA A 1026 -4.98 -25.17 -1.92
N ILE A 1027 -4.88 -25.75 -3.13
CA ILE A 1027 -4.21 -25.14 -4.27
C ILE A 1027 -5.26 -24.56 -5.20
N ASP A 1028 -5.13 -23.29 -5.53
CA ASP A 1028 -5.98 -22.60 -6.48
C ASP A 1028 -5.48 -22.85 -7.90
N ILE A 1029 -6.40 -23.22 -8.79
CA ILE A 1029 -6.21 -23.32 -10.23
C ILE A 1029 -7.26 -22.44 -10.91
N ASP A 1030 -6.81 -21.38 -11.58
CA ASP A 1030 -7.71 -20.37 -12.14
C ASP A 1030 -7.15 -19.77 -13.44
N THR A 1031 -8.01 -19.12 -14.22
CA THR A 1031 -7.62 -18.34 -15.40
C THR A 1031 -7.40 -16.85 -15.10
N CYS A 1032 -7.74 -16.38 -13.89
CA CYS A 1032 -7.41 -15.02 -13.43
C CYS A 1032 -6.76 -15.04 -12.04
N LEU A 1033 -6.03 -13.98 -11.69
CA LEU A 1033 -5.47 -13.83 -10.34
C LEU A 1033 -6.50 -13.22 -9.38
N ARG A 1034 -7.01 -14.02 -8.45
CA ARG A 1034 -7.86 -13.57 -7.34
C ARG A 1034 -7.54 -14.35 -6.07
N LYS A 1035 -7.91 -13.78 -4.93
CA LYS A 1035 -7.59 -14.35 -3.61
C LYS A 1035 -8.19 -15.74 -3.43
N GLU A 1036 -9.45 -15.91 -3.83
CA GLU A 1036 -10.20 -17.16 -3.74
C GLU A 1036 -10.86 -17.39 -5.10
N VAL A 1037 -10.79 -18.62 -5.61
CA VAL A 1037 -11.25 -18.97 -6.97
C VAL A 1037 -12.76 -18.78 -7.21
N HIS A 1038 -13.55 -18.66 -6.14
CA HIS A 1038 -14.99 -18.42 -6.22
C HIS A 1038 -15.37 -16.94 -6.05
N LEU A 1039 -14.40 -16.06 -5.80
CA LEU A 1039 -14.67 -14.64 -5.64
C LEU A 1039 -15.00 -14.02 -7.00
N GLU A 1040 -16.19 -13.45 -7.12
CA GLU A 1040 -16.62 -12.76 -8.35
C GLU A 1040 -15.88 -11.42 -8.59
N CYS A 1041 -15.14 -10.91 -7.61
CA CYS A 1041 -14.43 -9.62 -7.69
C CYS A 1041 -15.32 -8.46 -8.16
N GLY A 1042 -16.59 -8.43 -7.73
CA GLY A 1042 -17.53 -7.35 -8.05
C GLY A 1042 -17.17 -6.05 -7.33
N THR A 1043 -17.02 -4.98 -8.09
CA THR A 1043 -16.65 -3.63 -7.62
C THR A 1043 -17.51 -2.58 -8.34
N PRO A 1044 -17.46 -1.29 -7.95
CA PRO A 1044 -18.24 -0.28 -8.66
C PRO A 1044 -17.88 -0.14 -10.14
N SER A 1045 -16.61 -0.39 -10.52
CA SER A 1045 -16.15 -0.40 -11.92
C SER A 1045 -16.42 -1.73 -12.64
N ASN A 1046 -16.66 -2.81 -11.90
CA ASN A 1046 -17.07 -4.10 -12.42
C ASN A 1046 -18.30 -4.66 -11.66
N PRO A 1047 -19.50 -4.09 -11.87
CA PRO A 1047 -20.67 -4.45 -11.06
C PRO A 1047 -21.16 -5.89 -11.30
N HIS A 1048 -20.87 -6.46 -12.47
CA HIS A 1048 -21.28 -7.80 -12.86
C HIS A 1048 -20.28 -8.90 -12.48
N GLY A 1049 -19.13 -8.53 -11.89
CA GLY A 1049 -18.09 -9.49 -11.50
C GLY A 1049 -17.38 -10.14 -12.68
N MET A 1050 -16.52 -11.11 -12.38
CA MET A 1050 -15.66 -11.78 -13.36
C MET A 1050 -16.44 -12.71 -14.28
N HIS A 1051 -17.41 -13.45 -13.74
CA HIS A 1051 -18.14 -14.43 -14.53
C HIS A 1051 -19.06 -13.76 -15.55
N HIS A 1052 -19.96 -12.87 -15.12
CA HIS A 1052 -20.88 -12.21 -16.05
C HIS A 1052 -20.27 -11.02 -16.79
N GLY A 1053 -19.33 -10.28 -16.17
CA GLY A 1053 -18.73 -9.10 -16.79
C GLY A 1053 -17.62 -9.40 -17.79
N TYR A 1054 -16.76 -10.38 -17.47
CA TYR A 1054 -15.55 -10.72 -18.22
C TYR A 1054 -15.57 -12.14 -18.81
N ASN A 1055 -16.65 -12.91 -18.63
CA ASN A 1055 -16.77 -14.30 -19.06
C ASN A 1055 -15.67 -15.21 -18.48
N VAL A 1056 -15.25 -14.93 -17.24
CA VAL A 1056 -14.24 -15.72 -16.52
C VAL A 1056 -14.94 -16.52 -15.40
N PRO A 1057 -15.15 -17.83 -15.58
CA PRO A 1057 -15.84 -18.65 -14.59
C PRO A 1057 -15.00 -18.82 -13.31
N PRO A 1058 -15.63 -19.27 -12.20
CA PRO A 1058 -14.91 -19.71 -11.01
C PRO A 1058 -13.87 -20.80 -11.31
N GLY A 1059 -12.70 -20.70 -10.68
CA GLY A 1059 -11.65 -21.71 -10.76
C GLY A 1059 -11.88 -22.92 -9.84
N GLU A 1060 -10.86 -23.77 -9.71
CA GLU A 1060 -10.84 -24.95 -8.84
C GLU A 1060 -9.93 -24.70 -7.63
N ALA A 1061 -10.42 -24.92 -6.41
CA ALA A 1061 -9.60 -24.96 -5.19
C ALA A 1061 -9.51 -26.42 -4.73
N LEU A 1062 -8.33 -27.01 -4.84
CA LEU A 1062 -8.13 -28.45 -4.63
C LEU A 1062 -7.31 -28.71 -3.37
N ASN A 1063 -7.86 -29.49 -2.45
CA ASN A 1063 -7.08 -30.04 -1.33
C ASN A 1063 -6.16 -31.17 -1.82
N ILE A 1064 -5.24 -31.60 -0.96
CA ILE A 1064 -4.24 -32.64 -1.32
C ILE A 1064 -4.87 -33.96 -1.81
N GLN A 1065 -5.97 -34.43 -1.22
CA GLN A 1065 -6.62 -35.66 -1.65
C GLN A 1065 -7.18 -35.53 -3.08
N GLN A 1066 -7.88 -34.43 -3.35
CA GLN A 1066 -8.42 -34.12 -4.68
C GLN A 1066 -7.31 -34.00 -5.73
N VAL A 1067 -6.16 -33.42 -5.36
CA VAL A 1067 -4.99 -33.33 -6.25
C VAL A 1067 -4.41 -34.71 -6.56
N ILE A 1068 -4.32 -35.61 -5.56
CA ILE A 1068 -3.86 -36.99 -5.75
C ILE A 1068 -4.79 -37.75 -6.72
N ASP A 1069 -6.10 -37.59 -6.55
CA ASP A 1069 -7.09 -38.24 -7.41
C ASP A 1069 -7.00 -37.74 -8.87
N LYS A 1070 -6.87 -36.41 -9.05
CA LYS A 1070 -6.72 -35.76 -10.36
C LYS A 1070 -5.40 -36.09 -11.07
N THR A 1071 -4.39 -36.57 -10.35
CA THR A 1071 -3.08 -36.94 -10.88
C THR A 1071 -2.88 -38.46 -11.02
N GLY A 1072 -3.97 -39.24 -10.95
CA GLY A 1072 -3.91 -40.69 -11.16
C GLY A 1072 -3.14 -41.42 -10.05
N GLY A 1073 -3.35 -41.01 -8.79
CA GLY A 1073 -2.70 -41.58 -7.62
C GLY A 1073 -1.39 -40.89 -7.25
N GLY A 1074 -1.29 -39.57 -7.44
CA GLY A 1074 -0.14 -38.78 -6.99
C GLY A 1074 1.10 -38.88 -7.88
N LYS A 1075 0.93 -39.14 -9.18
CA LYS A 1075 2.06 -39.25 -10.12
C LYS A 1075 2.44 -37.88 -10.67
N LEU A 1076 3.68 -37.47 -10.41
CA LEU A 1076 4.26 -36.26 -11.02
C LEU A 1076 4.72 -36.48 -12.47
N LYS A 1077 5.00 -37.73 -12.84
CA LYS A 1077 5.37 -38.13 -14.20
C LYS A 1077 4.13 -38.42 -15.05
N LYS A 1078 4.14 -37.95 -16.31
CA LYS A 1078 3.09 -38.23 -17.30
C LYS A 1078 2.92 -39.73 -17.55
#